data_AF-A0AAD6LHJ2-F1
#
_entry.id   AF-A0AAD6LHJ2-F1
#
_cell.length_a   1.000
_cell.length_b   1.000
_cell.length_c   1.000
_cell.angle_alpha   90.00
_cell.angle_beta   90.00
_cell.angle_gamma   90.00
#
_symmetry.space_group_name_H-M   'P 1'
#
loop_
_entity.id
_entity.type
_entity.pdbx_description
1 polymer ?
#
loop_
_entity_poly.entity_id
_entity_poly.type
_entity_poly.pdbx_seq_one_letter_code
_entity_poly.pdbx_strand_id
1 'polypeptide(L)'
;MAAETASLLLSQAFPSQPTKITSIKTLAESPGLTSIPAAYTFTPDLHDQVTCVPEGSIPVIDYSLLISGTPDQRSKIVHELGRACQDWGFFMVVNHGVPENLLSSILDGCKGFFDLPEEEKQEFKGNHVLDPIRSGTSFNVSVEKAFYWRDFLKVFVHPVFYSPTKPAGLSEISSEYSQRVREVARGLLKGISESLGLEGSYIDKALNLEQGKQIFIANLYPTCPQPELAMGIPPHSDHGLLTLLIQNGIGGLQIQHKGKWVSVGALPNSFLVNTGDHLEILSNGRYKSVMHRAMVNSKATRISIAMAHGPSLDSVVSPAPELLASSKGNEPAAYAGMKYKDYLELQQSNKLDGKSCLDRGALQKNKRRKQASGCLSTSKSFSSLSLPLPLSMAAETASLLPSQAFPSHPTKITSIKTLAESPGLTSIPAAYTFTPDLHDQVTCVPEGSIPVIDYSLLISGTPDQRSKTVHELGRACQDWGFFTVINHGVPENLLSSILDGCKGFFDLPEEEKQEFKGNHVLDPIRSGTSCNVSVEKAFYWRDFLKVFVHPEFYSPTKPAGLSEISLEYSQRVREVARGLLKGISESLGLEGSYIDKALNLEQGKQIFIANLYPTCPQPELAMGLPPHSDHGLLTLLIQNGIGGLQIHHEGKWVNVGALPNSFLVNTGDHLEILSNGRYKSVLHRAMVNNKATRISIAMVHGPSLDSVVSPAPELLVSCKGNEPAAYAGMKYKDYLELQQSNKLVGKSCLDRVRTPACPLIAMFLPAVGLRCSMHAITLAALLQMTGTLAVFHREKFHRALQKNKRRKQASGRIAETASLLPSQAFPSHPTKITSIKTLAESPGLTSIPAAYTFTPDLHDQVTCVPEGSIPVIDYSILISGTPDQRSKTVHELGRACQDWGFFTVVNHGVPENLLSSILDGCKGFFDLPEEEKQEFKGNHVLDPIRSGTSFNVSVEKAFYWRDFLKVFVHPVFYSPTKPAGLSEISLEYSQRVREVARGLLKGISESLGLEGSYIDKALNLEQGKQIFIANLYPACPQPELAMGMPPHSDHGLLTLLIQNGIGGLQIQHKGKWVSVGALPNSFLVNTGDHLEILSNGRYKSVMHRAMVNSKATRISIAMAHGPSLDSVVSPAPELLASSKGNEPAAYAGMKYKDYLELQQSNKLDGKSCLDRVRIQAV
;
A
#
# COMPACT_ATOMS: atom_id res chain seq x y z
N MET A 1 -54.57 7.36 -59.75
CA MET A 1 -53.29 6.84 -60.27
C MET A 1 -52.16 7.50 -59.47
N ALA A 2 -51.02 6.83 -59.32
CA ALA A 2 -49.83 7.33 -58.63
C ALA A 2 -50.02 7.63 -57.12
N ALA A 3 -50.62 6.68 -56.39
CA ALA A 3 -50.62 6.62 -54.93
C ALA A 3 -50.70 5.15 -54.45
N GLU A 4 -49.84 4.30 -55.01
CA GLU A 4 -49.92 2.83 -54.91
C GLU A 4 -48.65 2.21 -54.29
N THR A 5 -48.86 1.06 -53.64
CA THR A 5 -47.87 -0.01 -53.41
C THR A 5 -46.48 0.34 -52.85
N ALA A 6 -46.38 0.44 -51.51
CA ALA A 6 -45.15 0.14 -50.76
C ALA A 6 -45.42 -0.22 -49.28
N SER A 7 -46.39 -1.10 -49.02
CA SER A 7 -46.50 -1.79 -47.71
C SER A 7 -45.85 -3.18 -47.82
N LEU A 8 -45.38 -3.72 -46.69
CA LEU A 8 -44.50 -4.90 -46.56
C LEU A 8 -43.12 -4.75 -47.24
N LEU A 9 -42.17 -4.10 -46.56
CA LEU A 9 -40.88 -4.71 -46.16
C LEU A 9 -39.93 -3.66 -45.53
N LEU A 10 -40.01 -3.48 -44.21
CA LEU A 10 -38.87 -3.16 -43.31
C LEU A 10 -39.29 -3.10 -41.83
N SER A 11 -40.04 -4.12 -41.37
CA SER A 11 -40.30 -4.34 -39.95
C SER A 11 -39.09 -5.02 -39.27
N GLN A 12 -38.01 -4.28 -39.08
CA GLN A 12 -36.89 -4.67 -38.22
C GLN A 12 -36.34 -3.44 -37.49
N ALA A 13 -36.69 -3.31 -36.22
CA ALA A 13 -36.06 -2.35 -35.34
C ALA A 13 -34.64 -2.84 -35.01
N PHE A 14 -33.62 -2.03 -35.29
CA PHE A 14 -32.31 -2.24 -34.68
C PHE A 14 -32.43 -1.98 -33.18
N PRO A 15 -32.08 -2.93 -32.30
CA PRO A 15 -32.11 -2.69 -30.87
C PRO A 15 -31.16 -1.54 -30.48
N SER A 16 -31.58 -0.74 -29.51
CA SER A 16 -30.66 0.09 -28.73
C SER A 16 -29.53 -0.78 -28.19
N GLN A 17 -28.31 -0.22 -28.07
CA GLN A 17 -27.13 -0.94 -27.57
C GLN A 17 -27.46 -1.78 -26.33
N PRO A 18 -27.06 -3.07 -26.29
CA PRO A 18 -27.51 -3.98 -25.25
C PRO A 18 -27.06 -3.53 -23.86
N THR A 19 -28.01 -3.49 -22.94
CA THR A 19 -27.78 -3.21 -21.53
C THR A 19 -26.73 -4.15 -20.93
N LYS A 20 -25.63 -3.58 -20.42
CA LYS A 20 -24.71 -4.13 -19.41
C LYS A 20 -24.69 -5.67 -19.33
N ILE A 21 -24.00 -6.30 -20.29
CA ILE A 21 -23.98 -7.77 -20.47
C ILE A 21 -23.62 -8.49 -19.17
N THR A 22 -24.53 -9.35 -18.71
CA THR A 22 -24.46 -10.11 -17.45
C THR A 22 -24.21 -11.61 -17.64
N SER A 23 -24.60 -12.17 -18.79
CA SER A 23 -24.43 -13.59 -19.14
C SER A 23 -24.09 -13.72 -20.64
N ILE A 24 -23.11 -14.57 -20.95
CA ILE A 24 -22.70 -14.92 -22.31
C ILE A 24 -23.69 -15.89 -22.93
N LYS A 25 -24.35 -16.74 -22.14
CA LYS A 25 -25.45 -17.61 -22.61
C LYS A 25 -26.56 -16.78 -23.24
N THR A 26 -27.07 -15.77 -22.54
CA THR A 26 -28.11 -14.86 -23.05
C THR A 26 -27.65 -14.08 -24.29
N LEU A 27 -26.36 -13.73 -24.40
CA LEU A 27 -25.79 -13.09 -25.59
C LEU A 27 -25.77 -14.07 -26.79
N ALA A 28 -25.31 -15.30 -26.59
CA ALA A 28 -25.21 -16.32 -27.65
C ALA A 28 -26.58 -16.84 -28.11
N GLU A 29 -27.57 -16.84 -27.22
CA GLU A 29 -28.96 -17.22 -27.51
C GLU A 29 -29.77 -16.05 -28.12
N SER A 30 -29.17 -14.87 -28.32
CA SER A 30 -29.87 -13.69 -28.85
C SER A 30 -30.14 -13.77 -30.37
N PRO A 31 -31.35 -13.40 -30.84
CA PRO A 31 -31.68 -13.46 -32.28
C PRO A 31 -30.80 -12.53 -33.12
N GLY A 32 -30.08 -13.10 -34.09
CA GLY A 32 -29.31 -12.35 -35.09
C GLY A 32 -27.82 -12.16 -34.78
N LEU A 33 -27.27 -12.78 -33.73
CA LEU A 33 -25.83 -12.72 -33.44
C LEU A 33 -25.00 -13.49 -34.50
N THR A 34 -24.59 -12.80 -35.55
CA THR A 34 -23.74 -13.35 -36.64
C THR A 34 -22.23 -13.15 -36.43
N SER A 35 -21.84 -12.27 -35.50
CA SER A 35 -20.45 -11.95 -35.19
C SER A 35 -20.28 -11.67 -33.69
N ILE A 36 -19.13 -11.99 -33.11
CA ILE A 36 -18.88 -11.69 -31.69
C ILE A 36 -18.64 -10.18 -31.49
N PRO A 37 -19.03 -9.58 -30.35
CA PRO A 37 -18.66 -8.19 -30.04
C PRO A 37 -17.15 -8.06 -29.85
N ALA A 38 -16.58 -6.91 -30.23
CA ALA A 38 -15.13 -6.65 -30.17
C ALA A 38 -14.50 -6.89 -28.79
N ALA A 39 -15.25 -6.68 -27.71
CA ALA A 39 -14.79 -6.95 -26.33
C ALA A 39 -14.45 -8.42 -26.03
N TYR A 40 -14.91 -9.37 -26.87
CA TYR A 40 -14.62 -10.80 -26.77
C TYR A 40 -13.59 -11.27 -27.82
N THR A 41 -13.04 -10.36 -28.62
CA THR A 41 -12.13 -10.67 -29.72
C THR A 41 -10.70 -10.83 -29.21
N PHE A 42 -10.15 -12.03 -29.36
CA PHE A 42 -8.74 -12.35 -29.12
C PHE A 42 -8.00 -12.39 -30.45
N THR A 43 -6.82 -11.77 -30.50
CA THR A 43 -5.88 -11.96 -31.62
C THR A 43 -5.17 -13.29 -31.42
N PRO A 44 -5.31 -14.29 -32.31
CA PRO A 44 -4.58 -15.54 -32.19
C PRO A 44 -3.08 -15.31 -32.50
N ASP A 45 -2.22 -15.96 -31.73
CA ASP A 45 -0.77 -15.91 -31.96
C ASP A 45 -0.40 -16.78 -33.19
N LEU A 46 0.33 -16.19 -34.13
CA LEU A 46 0.68 -16.82 -35.42
C LEU A 46 1.67 -18.00 -35.27
N HIS A 47 2.24 -18.22 -34.09
CA HIS A 47 3.12 -19.36 -33.81
C HIS A 47 2.43 -20.54 -33.10
N ASP A 48 1.14 -20.43 -32.80
CA ASP A 48 0.43 -21.32 -31.89
C ASP A 48 -0.03 -22.65 -32.54
N GLN A 49 0.92 -23.46 -33.00
CA GLN A 49 0.66 -24.74 -33.66
C GLN A 49 0.01 -25.78 -32.72
N VAL A 50 -1.31 -25.95 -32.84
CA VAL A 50 -2.05 -27.03 -32.17
C VAL A 50 -1.78 -28.37 -32.87
N THR A 51 -1.35 -29.37 -32.09
CA THR A 51 -1.22 -30.76 -32.56
C THR A 51 -2.29 -31.64 -31.93
N CYS A 52 -3.08 -32.32 -32.76
CA CYS A 52 -3.84 -33.48 -32.32
C CYS A 52 -2.86 -34.61 -31.98
N VAL A 53 -2.83 -35.05 -30.73
CA VAL A 53 -2.26 -36.35 -30.35
C VAL A 53 -3.26 -37.46 -30.69
N PRO A 54 -2.79 -38.70 -30.96
CA PRO A 54 -3.66 -39.86 -31.04
C PRO A 54 -4.49 -40.05 -29.76
N GLU A 55 -5.70 -40.60 -29.92
CA GLU A 55 -6.52 -41.02 -28.79
C GLU A 55 -5.74 -42.00 -27.88
N GLY A 56 -5.93 -41.89 -26.56
CA GLY A 56 -5.16 -42.66 -25.57
C GLY A 56 -3.74 -42.15 -25.26
N SER A 57 -3.30 -41.00 -25.79
CA SER A 57 -1.97 -40.46 -25.50
C SER A 57 -1.79 -39.92 -24.07
N ILE A 58 -2.86 -39.48 -23.42
CA ILE A 58 -2.84 -39.00 -22.02
C ILE A 58 -2.88 -40.21 -21.09
N PRO A 59 -2.06 -40.27 -20.00
CA PRO A 59 -2.06 -41.40 -19.08
C PRO A 59 -3.44 -41.67 -18.49
N VAL A 60 -3.82 -42.94 -18.37
CA VAL A 60 -5.06 -43.38 -17.74
C VAL A 60 -4.72 -44.12 -16.45
N ILE A 61 -5.29 -43.69 -15.33
CA ILE A 61 -5.09 -44.23 -14.00
C ILE A 61 -6.37 -44.96 -13.55
N ASP A 62 -6.26 -46.26 -13.27
CA ASP A 62 -7.34 -47.02 -12.66
C ASP A 62 -7.34 -46.77 -11.15
N TYR A 63 -8.38 -46.09 -10.65
CA TYR A 63 -8.50 -45.77 -9.23
C TYR A 63 -8.78 -47.00 -8.35
N SER A 64 -9.43 -48.04 -8.88
CA SER A 64 -9.71 -49.27 -8.14
C SER A 64 -8.42 -50.01 -7.77
N LEU A 65 -7.39 -49.96 -8.63
CA LEU A 65 -6.08 -50.53 -8.34
C LEU A 65 -5.32 -49.77 -7.23
N LEU A 66 -5.65 -48.50 -6.98
CA LEU A 66 -5.14 -47.78 -5.82
C LEU A 66 -5.82 -48.28 -4.53
N ILE A 67 -7.15 -48.20 -4.43
CA ILE A 67 -7.87 -48.52 -3.19
C ILE A 67 -8.03 -50.02 -2.89
N SER A 68 -7.96 -50.89 -3.90
CA SER A 68 -8.29 -52.32 -3.75
C SER A 68 -7.44 -53.28 -4.59
N GLY A 69 -6.37 -52.81 -5.22
CA GLY A 69 -5.39 -53.67 -5.90
C GLY A 69 -4.52 -54.47 -4.92
N THR A 70 -3.92 -55.56 -5.41
CA THR A 70 -2.85 -56.27 -4.68
C THR A 70 -1.62 -55.37 -4.47
N PRO A 71 -0.68 -55.69 -3.55
CA PRO A 71 0.50 -54.86 -3.32
C PRO A 71 1.31 -54.55 -4.60
N ASP A 72 1.45 -55.52 -5.51
CA ASP A 72 2.13 -55.33 -6.80
C ASP A 72 1.34 -54.43 -7.75
N GLN A 73 0.01 -54.58 -7.79
CA GLN A 73 -0.87 -53.72 -8.58
C GLN A 73 -0.86 -52.28 -8.06
N ARG A 74 -0.93 -52.08 -6.72
CA ARG A 74 -0.82 -50.76 -6.09
C ARG A 74 0.54 -50.13 -6.38
N SER A 75 1.63 -50.88 -6.22
CA SER A 75 2.99 -50.41 -6.52
C SER A 75 3.12 -49.94 -7.98
N LYS A 76 2.61 -50.74 -8.93
CA LYS A 76 2.60 -50.40 -10.35
C LYS A 76 1.79 -49.13 -10.65
N ILE A 77 0.55 -49.03 -10.15
CA ILE A 77 -0.32 -47.87 -10.45
C ILE A 77 0.15 -46.60 -9.74
N VAL A 78 0.77 -46.70 -8.56
CA VAL A 78 1.46 -45.57 -7.88
C VAL A 78 2.63 -45.07 -8.74
N HIS A 79 3.44 -45.95 -9.30
CA HIS A 79 4.52 -45.57 -10.22
C HIS A 79 3.98 -44.97 -11.54
N GLU A 80 2.87 -45.46 -12.07
CA GLU A 80 2.20 -44.89 -13.25
C GLU A 80 1.59 -43.51 -12.99
N LEU A 81 0.98 -43.30 -11.82
CA LEU A 81 0.49 -42.01 -11.33
C LEU A 81 1.62 -41.00 -11.13
N GLY A 82 2.76 -41.42 -10.56
CA GLY A 82 3.94 -40.58 -10.40
C GLY A 82 4.51 -40.12 -11.75
N ARG A 83 4.64 -41.03 -12.73
CA ARG A 83 5.05 -40.67 -14.10
C ARG A 83 4.05 -39.72 -14.77
N ALA A 84 2.74 -39.90 -14.57
CA ALA A 84 1.74 -38.98 -15.09
C ALA A 84 1.89 -37.56 -14.51
N CYS A 85 2.08 -37.43 -13.21
CA CYS A 85 2.31 -36.15 -12.53
C CYS A 85 3.63 -35.47 -12.95
N GLN A 86 4.66 -36.26 -13.32
CA GLN A 86 5.97 -35.78 -13.75
C GLN A 86 6.02 -35.39 -15.24
N ASP A 87 5.57 -36.28 -16.14
CA ASP A 87 5.75 -36.15 -17.58
C ASP A 87 4.64 -35.36 -18.27
N TRP A 88 3.43 -35.35 -17.71
CA TRP A 88 2.23 -34.76 -18.33
C TRP A 88 1.56 -33.68 -17.48
N GLY A 89 1.59 -33.80 -16.15
CA GLY A 89 0.82 -32.93 -15.26
C GLY A 89 -0.70 -33.12 -15.30
N PHE A 90 -1.19 -33.91 -16.27
CA PHE A 90 -2.57 -34.24 -16.58
C PHE A 90 -2.71 -35.77 -16.79
N PHE A 91 -3.80 -36.35 -16.32
CA PHE A 91 -4.15 -37.76 -16.52
C PHE A 91 -5.66 -38.00 -16.43
N MET A 92 -6.15 -39.05 -17.09
CA MET A 92 -7.52 -39.55 -16.90
C MET A 92 -7.57 -40.47 -15.68
N VAL A 93 -8.68 -40.44 -14.94
CA VAL A 93 -8.95 -41.38 -13.85
C VAL A 93 -10.26 -42.12 -14.13
N VAL A 94 -10.17 -43.45 -14.19
CA VAL A 94 -11.28 -44.38 -14.43
C VAL A 94 -11.52 -45.26 -13.21
N ASN A 95 -12.65 -45.98 -13.18
CA ASN A 95 -13.03 -46.87 -12.07
C ASN A 95 -13.03 -46.16 -10.69
N HIS A 96 -13.42 -44.89 -10.69
CA HIS A 96 -13.34 -43.95 -9.56
C HIS A 96 -14.40 -44.15 -8.46
N GLY A 97 -15.33 -45.11 -8.60
CA GLY A 97 -16.38 -45.39 -7.62
C GLY A 97 -17.52 -44.36 -7.53
N VAL A 98 -17.29 -43.11 -7.97
CA VAL A 98 -18.36 -42.09 -8.11
C VAL A 98 -19.44 -42.59 -9.09
N PRO A 99 -20.74 -42.63 -8.72
CA PRO A 99 -21.80 -43.14 -9.59
C PRO A 99 -22.06 -42.30 -10.84
N GLU A 100 -22.28 -42.94 -11.98
CA GLU A 100 -22.51 -42.25 -13.28
C GLU A 100 -23.82 -41.43 -13.30
N ASN A 101 -24.85 -41.88 -12.57
CA ASN A 101 -26.08 -41.11 -12.38
C ASN A 101 -25.85 -39.84 -11.54
N LEU A 102 -24.85 -39.82 -10.65
CA LEU A 102 -24.45 -38.62 -9.90
C LEU A 102 -23.65 -37.65 -10.79
N LEU A 103 -22.78 -38.17 -11.67
CA LEU A 103 -22.04 -37.36 -12.66
C LEU A 103 -22.97 -36.65 -13.65
N SER A 104 -24.01 -37.33 -14.15
CA SER A 104 -25.05 -36.72 -14.99
C SER A 104 -25.90 -35.73 -14.19
N SER A 105 -26.40 -36.12 -13.02
CA SER A 105 -27.24 -35.25 -12.18
C SER A 105 -26.57 -33.93 -11.81
N ILE A 106 -25.25 -33.90 -11.55
CA ILE A 106 -24.55 -32.64 -11.24
C ILE A 106 -24.33 -31.77 -12.49
N LEU A 107 -24.11 -32.38 -13.66
CA LEU A 107 -24.04 -31.65 -14.94
C LEU A 107 -25.39 -31.02 -15.29
N ASP A 108 -26.49 -31.77 -15.15
CA ASP A 108 -27.85 -31.28 -15.40
C ASP A 108 -28.30 -30.24 -14.37
N GLY A 109 -27.94 -30.41 -13.09
CA GLY A 109 -28.16 -29.40 -12.05
C GLY A 109 -27.40 -28.09 -12.32
N CYS A 110 -26.16 -28.17 -12.80
CA CYS A 110 -25.40 -27.00 -13.23
C CYS A 110 -26.00 -26.34 -14.48
N LYS A 111 -26.46 -27.14 -15.46
CA LYS A 111 -27.18 -26.63 -16.63
C LYS A 111 -28.43 -25.85 -16.17
N GLY A 112 -29.21 -26.43 -15.26
CA GLY A 112 -30.37 -25.79 -14.66
C GLY A 112 -30.05 -24.48 -13.94
N PHE A 113 -28.89 -24.37 -13.26
CA PHE A 113 -28.42 -23.10 -12.70
C PHE A 113 -28.15 -22.02 -13.77
N PHE A 114 -27.49 -22.38 -14.88
CA PHE A 114 -27.22 -21.41 -15.95
C PHE A 114 -28.48 -21.04 -16.76
N ASP A 115 -29.47 -21.93 -16.82
CA ASP A 115 -30.80 -21.68 -17.39
C ASP A 115 -31.70 -20.81 -16.50
N LEU A 116 -31.31 -20.48 -15.26
CA LEU A 116 -32.08 -19.56 -14.40
C LEU A 116 -32.16 -18.14 -15.01
N PRO A 117 -33.23 -17.37 -14.70
CA PRO A 117 -33.30 -15.94 -14.98
C PRO A 117 -32.11 -15.17 -14.41
N GLU A 118 -31.77 -14.05 -15.02
CA GLU A 118 -30.58 -13.29 -14.63
C GLU A 118 -30.74 -12.66 -13.24
N GLU A 119 -31.96 -12.20 -12.95
CA GLU A 119 -32.38 -11.66 -11.65
C GLU A 119 -32.10 -12.63 -10.51
N GLU A 120 -32.26 -13.94 -10.75
CA GLU A 120 -31.99 -14.99 -9.78
C GLU A 120 -30.49 -15.35 -9.69
N LYS A 121 -29.75 -15.21 -10.80
CA LYS A 121 -28.28 -15.42 -10.81
C LYS A 121 -27.50 -14.25 -10.18
N GLN A 122 -28.06 -13.04 -10.13
CA GLN A 122 -27.49 -11.90 -9.42
C GLN A 122 -27.45 -12.12 -7.89
N GLU A 123 -28.29 -12.98 -7.31
CA GLU A 123 -28.25 -13.38 -5.88
C GLU A 123 -26.87 -13.92 -5.48
N PHE A 124 -26.20 -14.61 -6.40
CA PHE A 124 -24.94 -15.31 -6.18
C PHE A 124 -23.69 -14.51 -6.61
N LYS A 125 -23.83 -13.20 -6.82
CA LYS A 125 -22.77 -12.34 -7.39
C LYS A 125 -21.78 -11.82 -6.35
N GLY A 126 -20.87 -12.70 -5.93
CA GLY A 126 -19.72 -12.34 -5.10
C GLY A 126 -18.78 -11.31 -5.76
N ASN A 127 -18.17 -10.45 -4.95
CA ASN A 127 -17.25 -9.39 -5.36
C ASN A 127 -15.77 -9.75 -5.09
N HIS A 128 -15.49 -10.69 -4.17
CA HIS A 128 -14.14 -11.09 -3.76
C HIS A 128 -13.79 -12.52 -4.23
N VAL A 129 -12.51 -12.94 -4.16
CA VAL A 129 -12.11 -14.34 -4.47
C VAL A 129 -12.48 -15.33 -3.37
N LEU A 130 -12.58 -14.86 -2.13
CA LEU A 130 -12.92 -15.68 -0.95
C LEU A 130 -14.41 -15.70 -0.60
N ASP A 131 -15.27 -15.06 -1.39
CA ASP A 131 -16.72 -15.11 -1.17
C ASP A 131 -17.24 -16.56 -1.32
N PRO A 132 -18.16 -17.03 -0.44
CA PRO A 132 -18.59 -18.43 -0.41
C PRO A 132 -19.17 -18.97 -1.72
N ILE A 133 -19.88 -18.12 -2.46
CA ILE A 133 -20.50 -18.40 -3.76
C ILE A 133 -20.22 -17.20 -4.67
N ARG A 134 -19.89 -17.46 -5.96
CA ARG A 134 -19.72 -16.42 -6.97
C ARG A 134 -20.14 -16.87 -8.37
N SER A 135 -21.18 -16.24 -8.91
CA SER A 135 -21.58 -16.30 -10.32
C SER A 135 -20.91 -15.18 -11.15
N GLY A 136 -20.82 -15.35 -12.47
CA GLY A 136 -20.40 -14.30 -13.39
C GLY A 136 -19.93 -14.80 -14.75
N THR A 137 -19.33 -13.92 -15.55
CA THR A 137 -18.77 -14.24 -16.88
C THR A 137 -17.25 -14.36 -16.85
N SER A 138 -16.56 -13.32 -16.37
CA SER A 138 -15.10 -13.22 -16.37
C SER A 138 -14.46 -13.20 -14.97
N PHE A 139 -13.14 -13.40 -14.89
CA PHE A 139 -12.45 -13.59 -13.61
C PHE A 139 -12.17 -12.27 -12.91
N ASN A 140 -11.78 -11.24 -13.67
CA ASN A 140 -11.56 -9.88 -13.21
C ASN A 140 -11.68 -8.85 -14.37
N VAL A 141 -12.89 -8.32 -14.56
CA VAL A 141 -13.29 -7.39 -15.65
C VAL A 141 -12.36 -6.16 -15.80
N SER A 142 -11.67 -5.71 -14.73
CA SER A 142 -10.84 -4.49 -14.77
C SER A 142 -9.40 -4.69 -15.26
N VAL A 143 -8.91 -5.94 -15.36
CA VAL A 143 -7.53 -6.26 -15.81
C VAL A 143 -7.48 -7.09 -17.10
N GLU A 144 -8.63 -7.58 -17.57
CA GLU A 144 -8.75 -8.38 -18.78
C GLU A 144 -8.83 -7.47 -20.01
N LYS A 145 -7.91 -7.65 -20.99
CA LYS A 145 -7.91 -6.87 -22.24
C LYS A 145 -9.02 -7.29 -23.23
N ALA A 146 -9.56 -8.48 -23.07
CA ALA A 146 -10.74 -9.01 -23.75
C ALA A 146 -11.44 -10.01 -22.80
N PHE A 147 -12.76 -10.03 -22.81
CA PHE A 147 -13.58 -10.86 -21.94
C PHE A 147 -13.75 -12.28 -22.50
N TYR A 148 -13.92 -13.26 -21.63
CA TYR A 148 -14.05 -14.67 -22.03
C TYR A 148 -15.47 -15.06 -22.42
N TRP A 149 -15.59 -15.98 -23.38
CA TRP A 149 -16.87 -16.49 -23.89
C TRP A 149 -17.41 -17.63 -23.01
N ARG A 150 -17.73 -17.31 -21.75
CA ARG A 150 -18.05 -18.26 -20.69
C ARG A 150 -18.94 -17.63 -19.61
N ASP A 151 -19.86 -18.42 -19.06
CA ASP A 151 -20.53 -18.20 -17.78
C ASP A 151 -19.99 -19.19 -16.72
N PHE A 152 -19.83 -18.76 -15.46
CA PHE A 152 -19.32 -19.62 -14.39
C PHE A 152 -20.10 -19.49 -13.07
N LEU A 153 -19.99 -20.54 -12.25
CA LEU A 153 -20.40 -20.61 -10.86
C LEU A 153 -19.25 -21.21 -10.05
N LYS A 154 -18.68 -20.43 -9.14
CA LYS A 154 -17.68 -20.87 -8.14
C LYS A 154 -18.36 -21.02 -6.77
N VAL A 155 -18.07 -22.10 -6.06
CA VAL A 155 -18.60 -22.39 -4.72
C VAL A 155 -17.51 -22.99 -3.84
N PHE A 156 -17.37 -22.54 -2.60
CA PHE A 156 -16.58 -23.25 -1.59
C PHE A 156 -17.41 -24.37 -0.97
N VAL A 157 -16.92 -25.61 -1.01
CA VAL A 157 -17.66 -26.81 -0.57
C VAL A 157 -16.95 -27.56 0.57
N HIS A 158 -15.85 -26.99 1.10
CA HIS A 158 -15.09 -27.52 2.25
C HIS A 158 -14.14 -26.45 2.85
N PRO A 159 -13.85 -26.46 4.17
CA PRO A 159 -14.42 -27.32 5.21
C PRO A 159 -15.87 -26.98 5.58
N VAL A 160 -16.33 -25.75 5.28
CA VAL A 160 -17.75 -25.41 5.32
C VAL A 160 -18.35 -25.66 3.94
N PHE A 161 -19.48 -26.37 3.89
CA PHE A 161 -20.25 -26.58 2.67
C PHE A 161 -21.17 -25.38 2.41
N TYR A 162 -21.01 -24.75 1.25
CA TYR A 162 -21.96 -23.82 0.68
C TYR A 162 -22.47 -24.38 -0.65
N SER A 163 -23.67 -23.99 -1.07
CA SER A 163 -24.24 -24.29 -2.40
C SER A 163 -25.31 -23.25 -2.73
N PRO A 164 -25.55 -22.90 -4.01
CA PRO A 164 -26.75 -22.16 -4.36
C PRO A 164 -28.01 -22.96 -3.98
N THR A 165 -29.03 -22.23 -3.53
CA THR A 165 -30.36 -22.75 -3.16
C THR A 165 -31.25 -23.07 -4.37
N LYS A 166 -30.76 -22.78 -5.59
CA LYS A 166 -31.47 -22.87 -6.86
C LYS A 166 -30.56 -23.48 -7.95
N PRO A 167 -31.10 -24.27 -8.89
CA PRO A 167 -32.43 -24.90 -8.84
C PRO A 167 -32.55 -25.87 -7.66
N ALA A 168 -33.78 -26.19 -7.27
CA ALA A 168 -34.03 -27.17 -6.20
C ALA A 168 -33.38 -28.53 -6.54
N GLY A 169 -32.78 -29.19 -5.53
CA GLY A 169 -32.02 -30.42 -5.70
C GLY A 169 -30.52 -30.19 -5.96
N LEU A 170 -30.09 -29.01 -6.44
CA LEU A 170 -28.67 -28.77 -6.72
C LEU A 170 -27.80 -28.79 -5.45
N SER A 171 -28.34 -28.38 -4.30
CA SER A 171 -27.65 -28.41 -3.00
C SER A 171 -27.34 -29.84 -2.56
N GLU A 172 -28.32 -30.73 -2.70
CA GLU A 172 -28.24 -32.14 -2.31
C GLU A 172 -27.26 -32.89 -3.22
N ILE A 173 -27.40 -32.71 -4.54
CA ILE A 173 -26.56 -33.33 -5.56
C ILE A 173 -25.11 -32.81 -5.46
N SER A 174 -24.91 -31.50 -5.25
CA SER A 174 -23.57 -30.92 -5.11
C SER A 174 -22.90 -31.34 -3.80
N SER A 175 -23.66 -31.58 -2.72
CA SER A 175 -23.14 -32.13 -1.46
C SER A 175 -22.59 -33.55 -1.64
N GLU A 176 -23.39 -34.49 -2.18
CA GLU A 176 -22.90 -35.86 -2.40
C GLU A 176 -21.72 -35.87 -3.38
N TYR A 177 -21.84 -35.18 -4.53
CA TYR A 177 -20.76 -35.10 -5.51
C TYR A 177 -19.46 -34.52 -4.89
N SER A 178 -19.57 -33.46 -4.09
CA SER A 178 -18.41 -32.86 -3.41
C SER A 178 -17.74 -33.83 -2.43
N GLN A 179 -18.52 -34.62 -1.68
CA GLN A 179 -17.99 -35.67 -0.81
C GLN A 179 -17.29 -36.77 -1.62
N ARG A 180 -17.97 -37.37 -2.61
CA ARG A 180 -17.40 -38.47 -3.43
C ARG A 180 -16.11 -38.07 -4.14
N VAL A 181 -16.06 -36.85 -4.69
CA VAL A 181 -14.86 -36.36 -5.36
C VAL A 181 -13.73 -36.04 -4.36
N ARG A 182 -14.05 -35.63 -3.13
CA ARG A 182 -13.06 -35.47 -2.04
C ARG A 182 -12.41 -36.81 -1.67
N GLU A 183 -13.20 -37.87 -1.59
CA GLU A 183 -12.75 -39.24 -1.32
C GLU A 183 -11.75 -39.69 -2.41
N VAL A 184 -12.08 -39.50 -3.70
CA VAL A 184 -11.18 -39.78 -4.83
C VAL A 184 -9.91 -38.92 -4.79
N ALA A 185 -10.04 -37.61 -4.55
CA ALA A 185 -8.90 -36.69 -4.51
C ALA A 185 -7.91 -37.03 -3.39
N ARG A 186 -8.38 -37.41 -2.18
CA ARG A 186 -7.49 -37.85 -1.09
C ARG A 186 -6.83 -39.19 -1.37
N GLY A 187 -7.53 -40.14 -2.02
CA GLY A 187 -6.93 -41.39 -2.49
C GLY A 187 -5.83 -41.19 -3.54
N LEU A 188 -6.04 -40.27 -4.48
CA LEU A 188 -5.03 -39.85 -5.46
C LEU A 188 -3.84 -39.14 -4.78
N LEU A 189 -4.08 -38.20 -3.88
CA LEU A 189 -3.02 -37.51 -3.13
C LEU A 189 -2.17 -38.48 -2.29
N LYS A 190 -2.78 -39.53 -1.72
CA LYS A 190 -2.05 -40.61 -1.05
C LYS A 190 -1.12 -41.38 -2.01
N GLY A 191 -1.62 -41.74 -3.19
CA GLY A 191 -0.81 -42.37 -4.24
C GLY A 191 0.33 -41.46 -4.73
N ILE A 192 0.05 -40.17 -4.92
CA ILE A 192 1.04 -39.14 -5.29
C ILE A 192 2.13 -39.00 -4.23
N SER A 193 1.76 -39.01 -2.94
CA SER A 193 2.69 -38.98 -1.82
C SER A 193 3.62 -40.21 -1.82
N GLU A 194 3.05 -41.42 -1.95
CA GLU A 194 3.82 -42.66 -2.08
C GLU A 194 4.74 -42.65 -3.32
N SER A 195 4.30 -42.11 -4.46
CA SER A 195 5.12 -42.02 -5.67
C SER A 195 6.28 -41.02 -5.60
N LEU A 196 6.23 -40.07 -4.66
CA LEU A 196 7.35 -39.17 -4.33
C LEU A 196 8.37 -39.81 -3.38
N GLY A 197 8.09 -41.01 -2.85
CA GLY A 197 8.88 -41.66 -1.80
C GLY A 197 8.56 -41.17 -0.39
N LEU A 198 7.41 -40.51 -0.19
CA LEU A 198 6.94 -40.00 1.09
C LEU A 198 5.98 -41.01 1.75
N GLU A 199 5.70 -40.82 3.05
CA GLU A 199 4.57 -41.51 3.69
C GLU A 199 3.27 -41.19 2.94
N GLY A 200 2.39 -42.17 2.72
CA GLY A 200 1.13 -41.96 1.99
C GLY A 200 0.23 -40.87 2.60
N SER A 201 0.27 -40.65 3.91
CA SER A 201 -0.46 -39.57 4.58
C SER A 201 0.34 -38.26 4.75
N TYR A 202 1.56 -38.16 4.19
CA TYR A 202 2.41 -36.98 4.36
C TYR A 202 1.75 -35.70 3.83
N ILE A 203 1.32 -35.67 2.56
CA ILE A 203 0.70 -34.46 1.97
C ILE A 203 -0.58 -34.08 2.75
N ASP A 204 -1.29 -35.07 3.27
CA ASP A 204 -2.52 -34.89 4.04
C ASP A 204 -2.24 -34.21 5.40
N LYS A 205 -1.28 -34.75 6.16
CA LYS A 205 -0.81 -34.22 7.46
C LYS A 205 -0.14 -32.85 7.31
N ALA A 206 0.82 -32.72 6.40
CA ALA A 206 1.67 -31.54 6.25
C ALA A 206 0.88 -30.29 5.84
N LEU A 207 -0.23 -30.47 5.13
CA LEU A 207 -1.07 -29.38 4.63
C LEU A 207 -2.40 -29.21 5.36
N ASN A 208 -2.70 -30.09 6.33
CA ASN A 208 -3.95 -30.17 7.08
C ASN A 208 -5.19 -30.27 6.15
N LEU A 209 -5.27 -31.34 5.36
CA LEU A 209 -6.34 -31.49 4.37
C LEU A 209 -7.73 -31.76 4.98
N GLU A 210 -7.83 -32.14 6.25
CA GLU A 210 -9.09 -32.10 7.01
C GLU A 210 -9.68 -30.69 7.11
N GLN A 211 -8.84 -29.64 7.05
CA GLN A 211 -9.25 -28.23 6.94
C GLN A 211 -8.90 -27.64 5.56
N GLY A 212 -8.58 -28.50 4.59
CA GLY A 212 -8.26 -28.12 3.21
C GLY A 212 -9.45 -27.49 2.50
N LYS A 213 -9.20 -26.65 1.50
CA LYS A 213 -10.26 -26.11 0.65
C LYS A 213 -10.57 -27.05 -0.51
N GLN A 214 -11.85 -27.34 -0.71
CA GLN A 214 -12.38 -27.84 -1.97
C GLN A 214 -13.25 -26.74 -2.57
N ILE A 215 -13.01 -26.43 -3.85
CA ILE A 215 -13.72 -25.40 -4.61
C ILE A 215 -14.38 -26.09 -5.79
N PHE A 216 -15.69 -25.97 -5.86
CA PHE A 216 -16.52 -26.40 -6.98
C PHE A 216 -16.60 -25.26 -8.00
N ILE A 217 -16.33 -25.54 -9.27
CA ILE A 217 -16.32 -24.54 -10.36
C ILE A 217 -17.04 -25.11 -11.58
N ALA A 218 -18.33 -24.80 -11.72
CA ALA A 218 -19.07 -25.09 -12.94
C ALA A 218 -18.81 -23.98 -13.97
N ASN A 219 -18.62 -24.37 -15.23
CA ASN A 219 -18.34 -23.49 -16.35
C ASN A 219 -19.22 -23.88 -17.54
N LEU A 220 -19.95 -22.94 -18.12
CA LEU A 220 -20.73 -23.09 -19.33
C LEU A 220 -20.13 -22.22 -20.44
N TYR A 221 -19.93 -22.81 -21.62
CA TYR A 221 -19.41 -22.17 -22.81
C TYR A 221 -20.47 -22.29 -23.89
N PRO A 222 -21.22 -21.21 -24.19
CA PRO A 222 -22.22 -21.23 -25.25
C PRO A 222 -21.58 -21.48 -26.62
N THR A 223 -22.40 -21.84 -27.61
CA THR A 223 -21.97 -21.76 -29.01
C THR A 223 -21.46 -20.35 -29.35
N CYS A 224 -20.39 -20.28 -30.12
CA CYS A 224 -19.78 -19.04 -30.57
C CYS A 224 -19.85 -18.96 -32.12
N PRO A 225 -20.30 -17.85 -32.73
CA PRO A 225 -20.36 -17.72 -34.19
C PRO A 225 -18.96 -17.59 -34.83
N GLN A 226 -17.96 -17.11 -34.08
CA GLN A 226 -16.58 -16.89 -34.52
C GLN A 226 -15.60 -17.50 -33.51
N PRO A 227 -15.56 -18.84 -33.36
CA PRO A 227 -14.77 -19.51 -32.33
C PRO A 227 -13.25 -19.33 -32.50
N GLU A 228 -12.79 -18.98 -33.70
CA GLU A 228 -11.40 -18.62 -34.01
C GLU A 228 -10.98 -17.25 -33.45
N LEU A 229 -11.93 -16.39 -33.09
CA LEU A 229 -11.71 -15.08 -32.49
C LEU A 229 -12.06 -15.03 -30.99
N ALA A 230 -12.54 -16.11 -30.38
CA ALA A 230 -13.05 -16.12 -29.01
C ALA A 230 -12.33 -17.14 -28.11
N MET A 231 -12.21 -16.83 -26.82
CA MET A 231 -11.54 -17.69 -25.83
C MET A 231 -12.43 -17.92 -24.61
N GLY A 232 -12.55 -19.16 -24.15
CA GLY A 232 -13.41 -19.53 -23.02
C GLY A 232 -12.72 -19.43 -21.66
N ILE A 233 -11.44 -19.84 -21.59
CA ILE A 233 -10.50 -19.56 -20.49
C ILE A 233 -9.11 -19.39 -21.13
N PRO A 234 -8.31 -18.38 -20.74
CA PRO A 234 -6.97 -18.16 -21.29
C PRO A 234 -5.94 -19.22 -20.86
N PRO A 235 -4.73 -19.21 -21.44
CA PRO A 235 -3.58 -19.97 -20.94
C PRO A 235 -3.28 -19.67 -19.47
N HIS A 236 -3.42 -20.67 -18.59
CA HIS A 236 -3.18 -20.53 -17.15
C HIS A 236 -2.74 -21.85 -16.50
N SER A 237 -2.25 -21.77 -15.26
CA SER A 237 -2.08 -22.89 -14.34
C SER A 237 -3.08 -22.84 -13.18
N ASP A 238 -3.38 -24.01 -12.61
CA ASP A 238 -4.28 -24.15 -11.47
C ASP A 238 -3.56 -23.90 -10.14
N HIS A 239 -4.25 -23.22 -9.22
CA HIS A 239 -3.85 -23.16 -7.82
C HIS A 239 -4.20 -24.47 -7.07
N GLY A 240 -3.70 -24.63 -5.84
CA GLY A 240 -3.93 -25.84 -5.06
C GLY A 240 -3.10 -27.04 -5.53
N LEU A 241 -3.57 -28.25 -5.22
CA LEU A 241 -2.85 -29.51 -5.35
C LEU A 241 -3.34 -30.36 -6.53
N LEU A 242 -4.65 -30.57 -6.62
CA LEU A 242 -5.30 -31.33 -7.69
C LEU A 242 -6.63 -30.70 -8.11
N THR A 243 -6.87 -30.62 -9.41
CA THR A 243 -8.20 -30.36 -9.98
C THR A 243 -8.74 -31.62 -10.62
N LEU A 244 -10.00 -31.99 -10.31
CA LEU A 244 -10.72 -33.10 -10.93
C LEU A 244 -11.86 -32.52 -11.79
N LEU A 245 -11.85 -32.80 -13.09
CA LEU A 245 -12.72 -32.20 -14.11
C LEU A 245 -13.62 -33.25 -14.77
N ILE A 246 -14.93 -32.96 -14.85
CA ILE A 246 -15.88 -33.64 -15.75
C ILE A 246 -16.45 -32.67 -16.78
N GLN A 247 -16.94 -33.19 -17.91
CA GLN A 247 -17.53 -32.41 -19.00
C GLN A 247 -18.65 -33.17 -19.72
N ASN A 248 -19.59 -32.45 -20.33
CA ASN A 248 -20.76 -33.01 -21.05
C ASN A 248 -20.44 -33.66 -22.41
N GLY A 249 -19.31 -34.36 -22.53
CA GLY A 249 -18.81 -34.96 -23.78
C GLY A 249 -18.26 -33.97 -24.82
N ILE A 250 -18.60 -32.68 -24.73
CA ILE A 250 -18.11 -31.66 -25.66
C ILE A 250 -16.67 -31.26 -25.31
N GLY A 251 -15.76 -31.49 -26.26
CA GLY A 251 -14.35 -31.08 -26.16
C GLY A 251 -14.14 -29.57 -26.24
N GLY A 252 -12.94 -29.11 -25.87
CA GLY A 252 -12.57 -27.70 -25.90
C GLY A 252 -11.35 -27.34 -25.04
N LEU A 253 -11.02 -28.18 -24.05
CA LEU A 253 -9.77 -28.04 -23.29
C LEU A 253 -8.55 -28.31 -24.17
N GLN A 254 -7.56 -27.42 -24.09
CA GLN A 254 -6.21 -27.64 -24.62
C GLN A 254 -5.18 -27.54 -23.50
N ILE A 255 -4.22 -28.45 -23.47
CA ILE A 255 -3.10 -28.50 -22.52
C ILE A 255 -1.78 -28.29 -23.26
N GLN A 256 -0.76 -27.74 -22.60
CA GLN A 256 0.56 -27.53 -23.18
C GLN A 256 1.49 -28.71 -22.85
N HIS A 257 1.72 -29.62 -23.81
CA HIS A 257 2.65 -30.74 -23.65
C HIS A 257 3.88 -30.56 -24.53
N LYS A 258 5.08 -30.68 -23.93
CA LYS A 258 6.38 -30.58 -24.64
C LYS A 258 6.49 -29.34 -25.55
N GLY A 259 5.93 -28.21 -25.10
CA GLY A 259 5.95 -26.94 -25.82
C GLY A 259 4.93 -26.79 -26.96
N LYS A 260 3.97 -27.71 -27.10
CA LYS A 260 2.88 -27.63 -28.08
C LYS A 260 1.52 -27.67 -27.41
N TRP A 261 0.52 -27.06 -28.04
CA TRP A 261 -0.87 -27.22 -27.62
C TRP A 261 -1.42 -28.57 -28.09
N VAL A 262 -2.09 -29.25 -27.17
CA VAL A 262 -2.71 -30.57 -27.32
C VAL A 262 -4.17 -30.46 -26.93
N SER A 263 -5.09 -30.79 -27.84
CA SER A 263 -6.53 -30.87 -27.52
C SER A 263 -6.85 -32.14 -26.74
N VAL A 264 -7.68 -32.03 -25.70
CA VAL A 264 -8.03 -33.14 -24.80
C VAL A 264 -9.47 -33.61 -25.06
N GLY A 265 -9.61 -34.90 -25.41
CA GLY A 265 -10.91 -35.57 -25.54
C GLY A 265 -11.53 -35.93 -24.18
N ALA A 266 -12.84 -36.18 -24.17
CA ALA A 266 -13.51 -36.78 -23.02
C ALA A 266 -13.52 -38.31 -23.16
N LEU A 267 -13.13 -39.04 -22.10
CA LEU A 267 -13.54 -40.44 -21.95
C LEU A 267 -14.85 -40.48 -21.15
N PRO A 268 -15.86 -41.27 -21.54
CA PRO A 268 -17.07 -41.48 -20.73
C PRO A 268 -16.73 -42.00 -19.33
N ASN A 269 -17.57 -41.64 -18.34
CA ASN A 269 -17.46 -42.07 -16.94
C ASN A 269 -16.02 -42.01 -16.37
N SER A 270 -15.41 -40.83 -16.46
CA SER A 270 -14.04 -40.57 -16.01
C SER A 270 -13.84 -39.13 -15.55
N PHE A 271 -12.83 -38.90 -14.70
CA PHE A 271 -12.31 -37.55 -14.44
C PHE A 271 -11.08 -37.30 -15.31
N LEU A 272 -10.96 -36.12 -15.91
CA LEU A 272 -9.64 -35.59 -16.25
C LEU A 272 -9.08 -34.90 -15.00
N VAL A 273 -7.84 -35.20 -14.64
CA VAL A 273 -7.21 -34.72 -13.41
C VAL A 273 -5.90 -34.02 -13.74
N ASN A 274 -5.62 -32.90 -13.10
CA ASN A 274 -4.35 -32.20 -13.21
C ASN A 274 -3.76 -31.80 -11.87
N THR A 275 -2.43 -31.73 -11.82
CA THR A 275 -1.70 -31.20 -10.67
C THR A 275 -1.70 -29.68 -10.69
N GLY A 276 -1.86 -29.06 -9.53
CA GLY A 276 -1.82 -27.61 -9.35
C GLY A 276 -0.46 -27.11 -8.86
N ASP A 277 -0.28 -25.78 -8.90
CA ASP A 277 0.97 -25.09 -8.62
C ASP A 277 1.51 -25.38 -7.20
N HIS A 278 0.67 -25.71 -6.22
CA HIS A 278 1.12 -26.02 -4.86
C HIS A 278 1.65 -27.45 -4.73
N LEU A 279 1.25 -28.37 -5.62
CA LEU A 279 1.86 -29.69 -5.72
C LEU A 279 3.19 -29.63 -6.51
N GLU A 280 3.33 -28.70 -7.47
CA GLU A 280 4.65 -28.39 -8.05
C GLU A 280 5.60 -27.76 -7.02
N ILE A 281 5.12 -26.85 -6.16
CA ILE A 281 5.90 -26.31 -5.03
C ILE A 281 6.32 -27.42 -4.06
N LEU A 282 5.36 -28.21 -3.53
CA LEU A 282 5.63 -29.25 -2.53
C LEU A 282 6.59 -30.32 -3.06
N SER A 283 6.45 -30.72 -4.31
CA SER A 283 7.34 -31.70 -4.96
C SER A 283 8.72 -31.14 -5.38
N ASN A 284 9.07 -29.91 -4.97
CA ASN A 284 10.28 -29.18 -5.38
C ASN A 284 10.46 -29.06 -6.91
N GLY A 285 9.37 -29.05 -7.66
CA GLY A 285 9.39 -29.02 -9.13
C GLY A 285 9.52 -30.39 -9.80
N ARG A 286 9.37 -31.51 -9.07
CA ARG A 286 9.38 -32.87 -9.65
C ARG A 286 8.09 -33.18 -10.40
N TYR A 287 6.93 -32.76 -9.87
CA TYR A 287 5.64 -32.84 -10.58
C TYR A 287 5.22 -31.50 -11.15
N LYS A 288 4.45 -31.53 -12.25
CA LYS A 288 4.24 -30.40 -13.14
C LYS A 288 2.80 -29.93 -13.18
N SER A 289 2.57 -28.78 -12.56
CA SER A 289 1.44 -27.95 -12.96
C SER A 289 1.63 -27.55 -14.43
N VAL A 290 0.57 -27.62 -15.24
CA VAL A 290 0.67 -27.45 -16.70
C VAL A 290 -0.28 -26.39 -17.21
N MET A 291 0.26 -25.56 -18.10
CA MET A 291 -0.46 -24.52 -18.81
C MET A 291 -1.59 -25.13 -19.64
N HIS A 292 -2.82 -24.65 -19.41
CA HIS A 292 -4.00 -25.12 -20.12
C HIS A 292 -4.97 -23.96 -20.40
N ARG A 293 -5.87 -24.15 -21.37
CA ARG A 293 -6.86 -23.17 -21.82
C ARG A 293 -8.15 -23.84 -22.29
N ALA A 294 -9.27 -23.12 -22.27
CA ALA A 294 -10.53 -23.61 -22.82
C ALA A 294 -10.91 -22.83 -24.08
N MET A 295 -10.98 -23.54 -25.21
CA MET A 295 -11.48 -23.03 -26.49
C MET A 295 -13.00 -23.17 -26.56
N VAL A 296 -13.64 -22.30 -27.35
CA VAL A 296 -15.08 -22.39 -27.67
C VAL A 296 -15.31 -22.98 -29.06
N ASN A 297 -16.56 -23.26 -29.40
CA ASN A 297 -16.93 -23.89 -30.68
C ASN A 297 -18.29 -23.39 -31.18
N SER A 298 -18.58 -23.59 -32.45
CA SER A 298 -19.83 -23.14 -33.12
C SER A 298 -20.93 -24.21 -33.20
N LYS A 299 -20.74 -25.40 -32.60
CA LYS A 299 -21.59 -26.59 -32.80
C LYS A 299 -22.46 -26.96 -31.60
N ALA A 300 -21.93 -26.89 -30.38
CA ALA A 300 -22.64 -27.29 -29.17
C ALA A 300 -22.12 -26.57 -27.92
N THR A 301 -23.03 -26.25 -27.00
CA THR A 301 -22.71 -25.70 -25.68
C THR A 301 -21.94 -26.72 -24.84
N ARG A 302 -20.73 -26.35 -24.39
CA ARG A 302 -19.93 -27.16 -23.48
C ARG A 302 -20.24 -26.79 -22.03
N ILE A 303 -20.36 -27.79 -21.18
CA ILE A 303 -20.44 -27.62 -19.72
C ILE A 303 -19.32 -28.47 -19.10
N SER A 304 -18.57 -27.88 -18.16
CA SER A 304 -17.54 -28.60 -17.42
C SER A 304 -17.44 -28.17 -15.97
N ILE A 305 -17.37 -29.12 -15.05
CA ILE A 305 -17.29 -28.92 -13.61
C ILE A 305 -15.90 -29.32 -13.14
N ALA A 306 -15.16 -28.36 -12.60
CA ALA A 306 -13.85 -28.54 -12.00
C ALA A 306 -13.97 -28.55 -10.47
N MET A 307 -13.29 -29.50 -9.83
CA MET A 307 -13.22 -29.66 -8.38
C MET A 307 -11.77 -29.45 -7.96
N ALA A 308 -11.41 -28.21 -7.60
CA ALA A 308 -10.05 -27.84 -7.19
C ALA A 308 -9.86 -28.12 -5.70
N HIS A 309 -8.81 -28.87 -5.36
CA HIS A 309 -8.46 -29.29 -4.01
C HIS A 309 -7.15 -28.63 -3.61
N GLY A 310 -7.17 -27.84 -2.53
CA GLY A 310 -6.01 -27.15 -1.97
C GLY A 310 -5.93 -27.32 -0.46
N PRO A 311 -4.85 -26.81 0.15
CA PRO A 311 -4.64 -26.86 1.60
C PRO A 311 -5.60 -25.89 2.33
N SER A 312 -5.44 -25.75 3.66
CA SER A 312 -6.13 -24.68 4.40
C SER A 312 -5.61 -23.30 3.97
N LEU A 313 -6.36 -22.22 4.21
CA LEU A 313 -5.98 -20.87 3.79
C LEU A 313 -4.67 -20.38 4.44
N ASP A 314 -4.46 -20.72 5.72
CA ASP A 314 -3.27 -20.35 6.48
C ASP A 314 -2.11 -21.34 6.34
N SER A 315 -2.33 -22.48 5.69
CA SER A 315 -1.26 -23.45 5.39
C SER A 315 -0.21 -22.79 4.49
N VAL A 316 1.03 -22.74 4.97
CA VAL A 316 2.20 -22.38 4.17
C VAL A 316 2.62 -23.61 3.37
N VAL A 317 2.63 -23.51 2.05
CA VAL A 317 3.16 -24.57 1.18
C VAL A 317 4.58 -24.21 0.78
N SER A 318 5.49 -25.16 0.98
CA SER A 318 6.91 -25.12 0.61
C SER A 318 7.35 -26.50 0.13
N PRO A 319 8.54 -26.64 -0.50
CA PRO A 319 9.10 -27.94 -0.84
C PRO A 319 9.24 -28.85 0.39
N ALA A 320 8.77 -30.10 0.27
CA ALA A 320 8.83 -31.11 1.33
C ALA A 320 10.29 -31.38 1.76
N PRO A 321 10.68 -31.20 3.04
CA PRO A 321 12.06 -31.36 3.51
C PRO A 321 12.69 -32.72 3.17
N GLU A 322 11.90 -33.79 3.19
CA GLU A 322 12.28 -35.16 2.85
C GLU A 322 12.70 -35.30 1.37
N LEU A 323 12.13 -34.48 0.48
CA LEU A 323 12.54 -34.46 -0.93
C LEU A 323 13.83 -33.66 -1.14
N LEU A 324 14.09 -32.66 -0.28
CA LEU A 324 15.34 -31.89 -0.27
C LEU A 324 16.49 -32.73 0.31
N ALA A 325 16.24 -33.48 1.39
CA ALA A 325 17.19 -34.37 2.07
C ALA A 325 17.44 -35.68 1.29
N SER A 326 17.76 -35.57 0.00
CA SER A 326 17.90 -36.74 -0.89
C SER A 326 19.15 -37.58 -0.57
N SER A 327 19.08 -38.88 -0.89
CA SER A 327 20.22 -39.81 -0.82
C SER A 327 21.37 -39.50 -1.80
N LYS A 328 21.26 -38.43 -2.59
CA LYS A 328 22.32 -37.89 -3.48
C LYS A 328 22.87 -36.54 -2.99
N GLY A 329 22.53 -36.14 -1.75
CA GLY A 329 22.86 -34.85 -1.14
C GLY A 329 21.67 -33.90 -1.12
N ASN A 330 21.81 -32.81 -0.36
CA ASN A 330 20.75 -31.82 -0.18
C ASN A 330 20.46 -31.10 -1.51
N GLU A 331 19.27 -31.32 -2.08
CA GLU A 331 18.78 -30.53 -3.21
C GLU A 331 18.33 -29.15 -2.69
N PRO A 332 18.68 -28.04 -3.37
CA PRO A 332 18.21 -26.72 -2.98
C PRO A 332 16.70 -26.60 -3.24
N ALA A 333 16.01 -25.89 -2.35
CA ALA A 333 14.63 -25.48 -2.58
C ALA A 333 14.53 -24.63 -3.85
N ALA A 334 13.66 -25.05 -4.77
CA ALA A 334 13.35 -24.33 -6.02
C ALA A 334 12.25 -23.28 -5.83
N TYR A 335 11.52 -23.34 -4.71
CA TYR A 335 10.39 -22.47 -4.39
C TYR A 335 10.45 -21.98 -2.94
N ALA A 336 10.01 -20.75 -2.70
CA ALA A 336 9.81 -20.18 -1.39
C ALA A 336 8.50 -20.71 -0.76
N GLY A 337 8.41 -20.65 0.57
CA GLY A 337 7.15 -20.91 1.28
C GLY A 337 6.15 -19.77 1.09
N MET A 338 4.90 -20.08 0.73
CA MET A 338 3.82 -19.10 0.60
C MET A 338 2.53 -19.63 1.24
N LYS A 339 1.75 -18.78 1.91
CA LYS A 339 0.41 -19.15 2.36
C LYS A 339 -0.53 -19.30 1.17
N TYR A 340 -1.43 -20.27 1.26
CA TYR A 340 -2.41 -20.51 0.20
C TYR A 340 -3.40 -19.35 0.01
N LYS A 341 -3.81 -18.66 1.09
CA LYS A 341 -4.62 -17.45 1.01
C LYS A 341 -3.95 -16.39 0.13
N ASP A 342 -2.71 -16.06 0.45
CA ASP A 342 -1.92 -15.01 -0.20
C ASP A 342 -1.77 -15.33 -1.70
N TYR A 343 -1.61 -16.61 -2.06
CA TYR A 343 -1.58 -17.06 -3.46
C TYR A 343 -2.93 -16.84 -4.19
N LEU A 344 -4.07 -17.14 -3.55
CA LEU A 344 -5.39 -16.95 -4.16
C LEU A 344 -5.71 -15.46 -4.38
N GLU A 345 -5.35 -14.60 -3.43
CA GLU A 345 -5.48 -13.15 -3.54
C GLU A 345 -4.50 -12.57 -4.59
N LEU A 346 -3.30 -13.16 -4.70
CA LEU A 346 -2.35 -12.84 -5.77
C LEU A 346 -2.89 -13.24 -7.16
N GLN A 347 -3.52 -14.40 -7.30
CA GLN A 347 -4.05 -14.84 -8.60
C GLN A 347 -5.25 -14.00 -9.08
N GLN A 348 -6.11 -13.50 -8.17
CA GLN A 348 -7.21 -12.58 -8.58
C GLN A 348 -6.71 -11.16 -8.92
N SER A 349 -5.65 -10.69 -8.25
CA SER A 349 -5.12 -9.32 -8.44
C SER A 349 -4.21 -9.15 -9.65
N ASN A 350 -3.98 -10.21 -10.43
CA ASN A 350 -3.25 -10.19 -11.70
C ASN A 350 -4.15 -10.66 -12.86
N LYS A 351 -3.71 -10.43 -14.11
CA LYS A 351 -4.33 -11.08 -15.28
C LYS A 351 -4.12 -12.60 -15.15
N LEU A 352 -5.16 -13.39 -15.43
CA LEU A 352 -5.07 -14.84 -15.54
C LEU A 352 -4.31 -15.20 -16.85
N ASP A 353 -2.98 -15.19 -16.77
CA ASP A 353 -2.06 -15.38 -17.90
C ASP A 353 -0.72 -15.94 -17.40
N GLY A 354 -0.30 -17.06 -17.99
CA GLY A 354 0.95 -17.75 -17.65
C GLY A 354 0.96 -18.40 -16.26
N LYS A 355 2.16 -18.77 -15.80
CA LYS A 355 2.46 -19.30 -14.46
C LYS A 355 2.86 -18.20 -13.46
N SER A 356 2.46 -16.95 -13.71
CA SER A 356 3.00 -15.75 -13.07
C SER A 356 3.02 -15.76 -11.53
N CYS A 357 2.10 -16.45 -10.87
CA CYS A 357 2.09 -16.61 -9.41
C CYS A 357 3.09 -17.66 -8.92
N LEU A 358 3.26 -18.78 -9.62
CA LEU A 358 4.27 -19.81 -9.35
C LEU A 358 5.69 -19.29 -9.64
N ASP A 359 5.88 -18.56 -10.75
CA ASP A 359 7.16 -17.99 -11.15
C ASP A 359 7.67 -16.95 -10.12
N ARG A 360 6.76 -16.20 -9.50
CA ARG A 360 7.07 -15.28 -8.39
C ARG A 360 7.45 -16.01 -7.08
N GLY A 361 7.05 -17.26 -6.92
CA GLY A 361 7.48 -18.12 -5.82
C GLY A 361 8.83 -18.83 -6.08
N ALA A 362 9.36 -18.77 -7.30
CA ALA A 362 10.57 -19.51 -7.68
C ALA A 362 11.86 -18.85 -7.14
N LEU A 363 12.67 -19.63 -6.43
CA LEU A 363 13.98 -19.22 -5.95
C LEU A 363 15.00 -19.31 -7.11
N GLN A 364 15.78 -18.26 -7.32
CA GLN A 364 16.69 -18.16 -8.47
C GLN A 364 17.72 -19.30 -8.49
N LYS A 365 17.57 -20.24 -9.42
CA LYS A 365 18.58 -21.29 -9.64
C LYS A 365 19.88 -20.67 -10.13
N ASN A 366 20.92 -20.80 -9.30
CA ASN A 366 22.28 -20.32 -9.56
C ASN A 366 22.75 -20.60 -11.00
N LYS A 367 23.09 -19.55 -11.75
CA LYS A 367 23.70 -19.64 -13.10
C LYS A 367 25.15 -20.13 -13.04
N ARG A 368 25.39 -21.34 -12.53
CA ARG A 368 26.71 -22.00 -12.43
C ARG A 368 26.67 -23.45 -12.96
N ARG A 369 26.23 -23.66 -14.21
CA ARG A 369 26.35 -24.96 -14.91
C ARG A 369 26.36 -24.92 -16.45
N LYS A 370 26.97 -23.89 -17.06
CA LYS A 370 27.25 -23.83 -18.52
C LYS A 370 28.63 -23.21 -18.86
N GLN A 371 29.68 -23.55 -18.11
CA GLN A 371 31.06 -23.17 -18.45
C GLN A 371 32.09 -24.09 -17.75
N ALA A 372 32.05 -25.40 -18.06
CA ALA A 372 32.97 -26.41 -17.47
C ALA A 372 33.04 -27.69 -18.33
N SER A 373 33.36 -27.55 -19.62
CA SER A 373 33.54 -28.70 -20.53
C SER A 373 34.42 -28.31 -21.71
N GLY A 374 35.74 -28.23 -21.49
CA GLY A 374 36.71 -27.87 -22.52
C GLY A 374 38.16 -27.91 -22.05
N CYS A 375 38.94 -28.79 -22.69
CA CYS A 375 40.40 -28.94 -22.63
C CYS A 375 41.05 -29.56 -21.36
N LEU A 376 41.83 -30.63 -21.59
CA LEU A 376 42.90 -31.11 -20.70
C LEU A 376 44.26 -30.79 -21.34
N SER A 377 45.29 -30.46 -20.55
CA SER A 377 46.67 -30.98 -20.74
C SER A 377 47.72 -30.46 -19.72
N THR A 378 48.36 -31.40 -19.00
CA THR A 378 49.82 -31.46 -18.68
C THR A 378 50.58 -30.29 -18.00
N SER A 379 50.66 -30.37 -16.65
CA SER A 379 51.87 -30.74 -15.87
C SER A 379 53.11 -29.83 -15.65
N LYS A 380 53.66 -29.97 -14.41
CA LYS A 380 55.07 -29.84 -13.92
C LYS A 380 55.54 -28.53 -13.26
N SER A 381 56.51 -28.74 -12.35
CA SER A 381 56.96 -27.91 -11.22
C SER A 381 58.47 -27.62 -11.25
N PHE A 382 58.96 -26.56 -10.56
CA PHE A 382 59.96 -26.60 -9.47
C PHE A 382 60.28 -25.19 -8.90
N SER A 383 61.36 -24.99 -8.12
CA SER A 383 61.43 -23.98 -7.03
C SER A 383 62.72 -23.13 -6.91
N SER A 384 62.60 -22.07 -6.07
CA SER A 384 63.58 -21.52 -5.09
C SER A 384 64.89 -20.77 -5.48
N LEU A 385 65.00 -19.51 -4.98
CA LEU A 385 66.16 -18.84 -4.29
C LEU A 385 67.50 -18.62 -5.07
N SER A 386 68.39 -17.62 -4.81
CA SER A 386 68.38 -16.38 -3.98
C SER A 386 69.68 -15.53 -4.11
N LEU A 387 69.58 -14.17 -4.14
CA LEU A 387 70.51 -13.13 -3.55
C LEU A 387 72.06 -13.14 -3.86
N PRO A 388 72.94 -12.22 -3.36
CA PRO A 388 72.80 -10.81 -2.87
C PRO A 388 73.90 -9.78 -3.33
N LEU A 389 73.58 -8.46 -3.32
CA LEU A 389 74.41 -7.28 -2.86
C LEU A 389 75.84 -7.07 -3.47
N PRO A 390 76.66 -6.06 -3.06
CA PRO A 390 76.47 -4.84 -2.23
C PRO A 390 76.57 -3.55 -3.12
N LEU A 391 76.84 -2.27 -2.73
CA LEU A 391 76.99 -1.36 -1.55
C LEU A 391 76.74 0.08 -2.19
N SER A 392 76.68 1.28 -1.59
CA SER A 392 76.84 1.99 -0.29
C SER A 392 76.09 3.36 -0.45
N MET A 393 76.08 4.47 0.33
CA MET A 393 76.49 5.06 1.64
C MET A 393 75.46 6.23 1.86
N ALA A 394 75.30 7.00 2.95
CA ALA A 394 75.52 6.97 4.41
C ALA A 394 75.04 8.36 4.94
N ALA A 395 74.61 8.61 6.19
CA ALA A 395 74.12 7.80 7.32
C ALA A 395 73.45 8.76 8.36
N GLU A 396 72.90 8.22 9.46
CA GLU A 396 72.52 8.91 10.74
C GLU A 396 71.34 9.91 10.72
N THR A 397 70.41 9.95 11.70
CA THR A 397 70.13 9.12 12.91
C THR A 397 68.62 9.11 13.28
N ALA A 398 68.23 8.33 14.31
CA ALA A 398 66.99 8.41 15.13
C ALA A 398 65.77 7.50 14.81
N SER A 399 65.70 6.38 15.57
CA SER A 399 64.53 5.67 16.14
C SER A 399 63.12 5.71 15.49
N LEU A 400 62.73 4.56 14.93
CA LEU A 400 61.52 3.76 15.23
C LEU A 400 60.19 4.47 15.59
N LEU A 401 59.22 4.40 14.65
CA LEU A 401 57.85 3.91 14.91
C LEU A 401 57.18 3.53 13.55
N PRO A 402 56.76 2.26 13.32
CA PRO A 402 56.13 1.89 12.05
C PRO A 402 54.69 2.39 11.93
N SER A 403 54.38 3.11 10.85
CA SER A 403 53.00 3.53 10.53
C SER A 403 52.14 2.32 10.16
N GLN A 404 51.09 2.03 10.95
CA GLN A 404 50.05 1.10 10.52
C GLN A 404 49.14 1.77 9.48
N ALA A 405 49.01 1.15 8.30
CA ALA A 405 48.05 1.56 7.29
C ALA A 405 46.65 1.05 7.67
N PHE A 406 45.65 1.94 7.67
CA PHE A 406 44.26 1.55 7.89
C PHE A 406 43.70 0.84 6.64
N PRO A 407 42.98 -0.30 6.81
CA PRO A 407 42.35 -1.00 5.69
C PRO A 407 41.17 -0.18 5.12
N SER A 408 41.10 -0.06 3.79
CA SER A 408 40.21 0.87 3.09
C SER A 408 38.72 0.49 3.02
N HIS A 409 38.28 -0.52 3.77
CA HIS A 409 36.86 -0.87 3.93
C HIS A 409 36.58 -1.29 5.37
N PRO A 410 35.63 -0.63 6.08
CA PRO A 410 35.17 -1.13 7.37
C PRO A 410 34.42 -2.44 7.17
N THR A 411 34.76 -3.44 8.01
CA THR A 411 34.00 -4.68 8.14
C THR A 411 32.54 -4.39 8.50
N LYS A 412 31.66 -5.33 8.13
CA LYS A 412 30.20 -5.27 8.37
C LYS A 412 29.89 -4.96 9.84
N ILE A 413 29.54 -3.72 10.16
CA ILE A 413 29.37 -3.22 11.53
C ILE A 413 28.17 -3.93 12.17
N THR A 414 28.39 -4.64 13.28
CA THR A 414 27.34 -5.35 14.03
C THR A 414 27.10 -4.84 15.45
N SER A 415 28.01 -4.03 16.01
CA SER A 415 27.87 -3.35 17.30
C SER A 415 28.40 -1.91 17.20
N ILE A 416 27.66 -0.95 17.75
CA ILE A 416 28.04 0.47 17.83
C ILE A 416 29.00 0.71 18.99
N LYS A 417 28.88 -0.04 20.09
CA LYS A 417 29.86 -0.03 21.19
C LYS A 417 31.26 -0.34 20.68
N THR A 418 31.42 -1.43 19.93
CA THR A 418 32.71 -1.84 19.36
C THR A 418 33.26 -0.82 18.33
N LEU A 419 32.38 -0.10 17.62
CA LEU A 419 32.78 1.01 16.75
C LEU A 419 33.27 2.23 17.56
N ALA A 420 32.51 2.65 18.57
CA ALA A 420 32.81 3.80 19.42
C ALA A 420 34.07 3.61 20.29
N GLU A 421 34.33 2.37 20.71
CA GLU A 421 35.52 1.97 21.48
C GLU A 421 36.75 1.70 20.59
N SER A 422 36.65 1.85 19.26
CA SER A 422 37.74 1.55 18.33
C SER A 422 38.85 2.63 18.35
N PRO A 423 40.15 2.24 18.40
CA PRO A 423 41.26 3.20 18.42
C PRO A 423 41.30 4.10 17.18
N GLY A 424 41.14 5.41 17.39
CA GLY A 424 41.27 6.43 16.35
C GLY A 424 39.96 6.92 15.71
N LEU A 425 38.79 6.50 16.20
CA LEU A 425 37.50 7.02 15.71
C LEU A 425 37.31 8.50 16.09
N THR A 426 37.62 9.40 15.15
CA THR A 426 37.49 10.86 15.30
C THR A 426 36.25 11.45 14.62
N SER A 427 35.57 10.67 13.78
CA SER A 427 34.36 11.08 13.05
C SER A 427 33.41 9.88 12.88
N ILE A 428 32.10 10.13 12.81
CA ILE A 428 31.12 9.06 12.57
C ILE A 428 31.13 8.60 11.09
N PRO A 429 30.89 7.31 10.79
CA PRO A 429 30.71 6.87 9.41
C PRO A 429 29.43 7.46 8.80
N ALA A 430 29.46 7.81 7.51
CA ALA A 430 28.34 8.47 6.81
C ALA A 430 26.98 7.74 6.92
N ALA A 431 26.99 6.42 7.12
CA ALA A 431 25.77 5.63 7.34
C ALA A 431 25.04 5.95 8.66
N TYR A 432 25.69 6.62 9.61
CA TYR A 432 25.12 7.09 10.89
C TYR A 432 24.86 8.61 10.91
N THR A 433 25.19 9.31 9.82
CA THR A 433 25.00 10.76 9.73
C THR A 433 23.52 11.10 9.56
N PHE A 434 22.91 11.59 10.63
CA PHE A 434 21.58 12.13 10.65
C PHE A 434 21.65 13.65 10.49
N THR A 435 21.00 14.21 9.47
CA THR A 435 20.94 15.67 9.29
C THR A 435 19.77 16.23 10.11
N PRO A 436 20.01 17.00 11.19
CA PRO A 436 18.92 17.62 11.95
C PRO A 436 18.25 18.72 11.12
N ASP A 437 16.94 18.87 11.25
CA ASP A 437 16.22 19.99 10.62
C ASP A 437 16.55 21.30 11.37
N LEU A 438 16.97 22.32 10.62
CA LEU A 438 17.51 23.60 11.11
C LEU A 438 16.50 24.50 11.86
N HIS A 439 15.37 23.95 12.30
CA HIS A 439 14.28 24.64 12.99
C HIS A 439 13.87 23.99 14.33
N ASP A 440 14.51 22.90 14.75
CA ASP A 440 14.26 22.27 16.07
C ASP A 440 14.78 23.15 17.23
N GLN A 441 13.98 24.13 17.65
CA GLN A 441 14.23 24.92 18.86
C GLN A 441 14.00 24.05 20.10
N VAL A 442 15.07 23.49 20.65
CA VAL A 442 15.05 22.84 21.97
C VAL A 442 14.96 23.90 23.06
N THR A 443 13.84 23.97 23.76
CA THR A 443 13.68 24.86 24.92
C THR A 443 13.94 24.13 26.23
N CYS A 444 14.86 24.66 27.04
CA CYS A 444 15.01 24.24 28.43
C CYS A 444 13.79 24.70 29.25
N VAL A 445 12.79 23.83 29.34
CA VAL A 445 11.69 23.94 30.32
C VAL A 445 12.29 23.66 31.71
N PRO A 446 11.85 24.33 32.80
CA PRO A 446 12.40 24.10 34.14
C PRO A 446 12.35 22.64 34.59
N GLU A 447 13.35 22.23 35.37
CA GLU A 447 13.38 20.93 36.03
C GLU A 447 12.14 20.76 36.93
N GLY A 448 11.50 19.60 36.87
CA GLY A 448 10.23 19.32 37.57
C GLY A 448 8.95 19.72 36.82
N SER A 449 9.03 20.10 35.54
CA SER A 449 7.84 20.39 34.70
C SER A 449 7.01 19.15 34.33
N ILE A 450 7.63 17.98 34.19
CA ILE A 450 6.94 16.71 33.93
C ILE A 450 6.16 16.30 35.19
N PRO A 451 4.86 15.92 35.09
CA PRO A 451 4.06 15.53 36.24
C PRO A 451 4.68 14.37 37.04
N VAL A 452 4.64 14.46 38.38
CA VAL A 452 5.11 13.39 39.28
C VAL A 452 3.90 12.75 39.96
N ILE A 453 3.81 11.42 39.88
CA ILE A 453 2.75 10.61 40.46
C ILE A 453 3.34 9.74 41.58
N ASP A 454 2.78 9.85 42.78
CA ASP A 454 3.12 8.95 43.89
C ASP A 454 2.31 7.65 43.76
N TYR A 455 2.99 6.53 43.49
CA TYR A 455 2.34 5.24 43.30
C TYR A 455 1.73 4.69 44.60
N SER A 456 2.32 5.00 45.76
CA SER A 456 1.79 4.54 47.05
C SER A 456 0.41 5.13 47.33
N LEU A 457 0.15 6.37 46.92
CA LEU A 457 -1.17 7.00 47.06
C LEU A 457 -2.25 6.36 46.16
N LEU A 458 -1.87 5.66 45.08
CA LEU A 458 -2.81 4.93 44.22
C LEU A 458 -3.25 3.57 44.78
N ILE A 459 -2.44 2.93 45.63
CA ILE A 459 -2.76 1.61 46.23
C ILE A 459 -3.17 1.73 47.70
N SER A 460 -2.42 2.49 48.50
CA SER A 460 -2.51 2.55 49.97
C SER A 460 -2.86 3.93 50.53
N GLY A 461 -3.07 4.94 49.68
CA GLY A 461 -3.60 6.25 50.10
C GLY A 461 -5.05 6.16 50.61
N THR A 462 -5.47 7.14 51.41
CA THR A 462 -6.89 7.28 51.80
C THR A 462 -7.77 7.51 50.56
N PRO A 463 -9.10 7.26 50.62
CA PRO A 463 -9.98 7.45 49.48
C PRO A 463 -9.86 8.83 48.79
N ASP A 464 -9.71 9.90 49.58
CA ASP A 464 -9.53 11.27 49.08
C ASP A 464 -8.15 11.47 48.42
N GLN A 465 -7.07 10.98 49.06
CA GLN A 465 -5.72 11.01 48.49
C GLN A 465 -5.68 10.26 47.16
N ARG A 466 -6.22 9.04 47.15
CA ARG A 466 -6.28 8.18 45.97
C ARG A 466 -7.11 8.81 44.85
N SER A 467 -8.28 9.38 45.16
CA SER A 467 -9.12 10.09 44.19
C SER A 467 -8.37 11.28 43.57
N LYS A 468 -7.67 12.07 44.39
CA LYS A 468 -6.81 13.16 43.92
C LYS A 468 -5.68 12.65 43.01
N THR A 469 -4.98 11.58 43.38
CA THR A 469 -3.88 11.02 42.59
C THR A 469 -4.37 10.40 41.27
N VAL A 470 -5.56 9.76 41.24
CA VAL A 470 -6.21 9.30 40.01
C VAL A 470 -6.52 10.48 39.07
N HIS A 471 -7.02 11.60 39.60
CA HIS A 471 -7.26 12.82 38.80
C HIS A 471 -5.96 13.46 38.29
N GLU A 472 -4.88 13.43 39.07
CA GLU A 472 -3.55 13.92 38.66
C GLU A 472 -2.91 13.03 37.59
N LEU A 473 -3.04 11.70 37.71
CA LEU A 473 -2.64 10.72 36.69
C LEU A 473 -3.41 10.90 35.38
N GLY A 474 -4.73 11.14 35.44
CA GLY A 474 -5.54 11.40 34.25
C GLY A 474 -5.11 12.67 33.50
N ARG A 475 -4.86 13.77 34.21
CA ARG A 475 -4.31 15.00 33.61
C ARG A 475 -2.93 14.77 33.00
N ALA A 476 -2.05 14.02 33.66
CA ALA A 476 -0.75 13.68 33.09
C ALA A 476 -0.86 12.90 31.76
N CYS A 477 -1.79 11.93 31.67
CA CYS A 477 -2.04 11.17 30.45
C CYS A 477 -2.70 11.99 29.32
N GLN A 478 -3.49 13.02 29.68
CA GLN A 478 -4.18 13.91 28.74
C GLN A 478 -3.26 15.02 28.22
N ASP A 479 -2.58 15.72 29.12
CA ASP A 479 -1.90 16.98 28.83
C ASP A 479 -0.44 16.75 28.41
N TRP A 480 0.24 15.77 29.03
CA TRP A 480 1.66 15.47 28.77
C TRP A 480 1.91 14.17 28.00
N GLY A 481 1.09 13.14 28.20
CA GLY A 481 1.36 11.77 27.71
C GLY A 481 2.60 11.12 28.34
N PHE A 482 3.21 11.78 29.33
CA PHE A 482 4.43 11.43 30.03
C PHE A 482 4.33 11.87 31.50
N PHE A 483 4.83 11.06 32.43
CA PHE A 483 4.92 11.38 33.86
C PHE A 483 6.00 10.55 34.55
N THR A 484 6.53 11.05 35.66
CA THR A 484 7.42 10.29 36.54
C THR A 484 6.60 9.61 37.63
N VAL A 485 6.92 8.34 37.93
CA VAL A 485 6.31 7.57 39.02
C VAL A 485 7.35 7.31 40.11
N ILE A 486 7.05 7.80 41.32
CA ILE A 486 7.85 7.61 42.54
C ILE A 486 7.14 6.68 43.52
N ASN A 487 7.85 6.24 44.56
CA ASN A 487 7.32 5.37 45.62
C ASN A 487 6.70 4.06 45.06
N HIS A 488 7.31 3.54 44.00
CA HIS A 488 6.80 2.43 43.18
C HIS A 488 6.94 1.02 43.80
N GLY A 489 7.55 0.89 44.98
CA GLY A 489 7.74 -0.40 45.68
C GLY A 489 8.83 -1.32 45.09
N VAL A 490 9.17 -1.19 43.81
CA VAL A 490 10.31 -1.90 43.20
C VAL A 490 11.62 -1.53 43.93
N PRO A 491 12.45 -2.48 44.41
CA PRO A 491 13.67 -2.18 45.15
C PRO A 491 14.75 -1.47 44.32
N GLU A 492 15.42 -0.46 44.88
CA GLU A 492 16.46 0.31 44.19
C GLU A 492 17.67 -0.55 43.77
N ASN A 493 18.05 -1.53 44.59
CA ASN A 493 19.10 -2.49 44.26
C ASN A 493 18.72 -3.43 43.09
N LEU A 494 17.43 -3.63 42.83
CA LEU A 494 16.97 -4.36 41.65
C LEU A 494 17.05 -3.48 40.40
N LEU A 495 16.76 -2.17 40.52
CA LEU A 495 16.92 -1.20 39.43
C LEU A 495 18.39 -1.05 38.99
N SER A 496 19.34 -1.03 39.93
CA SER A 496 20.77 -1.04 39.61
C SER A 496 21.20 -2.38 39.00
N SER A 497 20.82 -3.51 39.63
CA SER A 497 21.22 -4.85 39.18
C SER A 497 20.79 -5.16 37.74
N ILE A 498 19.61 -4.70 37.31
CA ILE A 498 19.17 -4.92 35.92
C ILE A 498 19.91 -4.01 34.92
N LEU A 499 20.27 -2.77 35.31
CA LEU A 499 21.10 -1.89 34.50
C LEU A 499 22.52 -2.46 34.32
N ASP A 500 23.12 -2.97 35.40
CA ASP A 500 24.45 -3.61 35.38
C ASP A 500 24.43 -4.93 34.61
N GLY A 501 23.39 -5.75 34.77
CA GLY A 501 23.19 -6.98 33.98
C GLY A 501 23.06 -6.69 32.48
N CYS A 502 22.33 -5.64 32.10
CA CYS A 502 22.25 -5.18 30.72
C CYS A 502 23.59 -4.65 30.20
N LYS A 503 24.32 -3.88 31.01
CA LYS A 503 25.68 -3.44 30.66
C LYS A 503 26.57 -4.66 30.37
N GLY A 504 26.53 -5.66 31.25
CA GLY A 504 27.22 -6.93 31.07
C GLY A 504 26.86 -7.68 29.78
N PHE A 505 25.59 -7.64 29.34
CA PHE A 505 25.18 -8.16 28.03
C PHE A 505 25.84 -7.41 26.86
N PHE A 506 25.88 -6.08 26.90
CA PHE A 506 26.51 -5.31 25.82
C PHE A 506 28.04 -5.41 25.81
N ASP A 507 28.66 -5.65 26.97
CA ASP A 507 30.08 -5.96 27.13
C ASP A 507 30.48 -7.38 26.67
N LEU A 508 29.52 -8.27 26.34
CA LEU A 508 29.83 -9.60 25.79
C LEU A 508 30.56 -9.52 24.44
N PRO A 509 31.38 -10.54 24.10
CA PRO A 509 31.93 -10.72 22.76
C PRO A 509 30.85 -10.74 21.69
N GLU A 510 31.21 -10.30 20.49
CA GLU A 510 30.24 -10.14 19.40
C GLU A 510 29.67 -11.48 18.93
N GLU A 511 30.51 -12.50 18.92
CA GLU A 511 30.18 -13.89 18.62
C GLU A 511 29.09 -14.44 19.54
N GLU A 512 29.10 -14.04 20.81
CA GLU A 512 28.09 -14.45 21.80
C GLU A 512 26.80 -13.64 21.66
N LYS A 513 26.87 -12.36 21.26
CA LYS A 513 25.70 -11.54 20.98
C LYS A 513 24.97 -11.93 19.69
N GLN A 514 25.65 -12.60 18.74
CA GLN A 514 25.02 -13.17 17.54
C GLN A 514 24.04 -14.33 17.88
N GLU A 515 24.19 -15.01 19.02
CA GLU A 515 23.26 -16.06 19.50
C GLU A 515 21.81 -15.53 19.62
N PHE A 516 21.67 -14.24 19.94
CA PHE A 516 20.40 -13.58 20.27
C PHE A 516 19.80 -12.78 19.10
N LYS A 517 20.26 -13.02 17.86
CA LYS A 517 19.98 -12.19 16.68
C LYS A 517 18.70 -12.60 15.93
N GLY A 518 17.54 -12.19 16.43
CA GLY A 518 16.24 -12.41 15.77
C GLY A 518 15.98 -11.49 14.56
N ASN A 519 15.42 -12.08 13.50
CA ASN A 519 15.13 -11.46 12.21
C ASN A 519 13.70 -10.88 12.09
N HIS A 520 12.73 -11.40 12.86
CA HIS A 520 11.33 -11.01 12.83
C HIS A 520 10.93 -10.24 14.10
N VAL A 521 9.97 -9.31 14.05
CA VAL A 521 9.60 -8.45 15.21
C VAL A 521 9.04 -9.22 16.39
N LEU A 522 8.47 -10.41 16.13
CA LEU A 522 7.90 -11.31 17.13
C LEU A 522 8.89 -12.39 17.63
N ASP A 523 10.16 -12.36 17.19
CA ASP A 523 11.17 -13.30 17.71
C ASP A 523 11.36 -13.08 19.23
N PRO A 524 11.43 -14.16 20.05
CA PRO A 524 11.47 -14.06 21.52
C PRO A 524 12.56 -13.16 22.10
N ILE A 525 13.74 -13.15 21.45
CA ILE A 525 14.91 -12.36 21.80
C ILE A 525 15.49 -11.76 20.51
N ARG A 526 15.89 -10.48 20.54
CA ARG A 526 16.56 -9.79 19.42
C ARG A 526 17.65 -8.84 19.91
N SER A 527 18.90 -9.09 19.51
CA SER A 527 20.04 -8.17 19.60
C SER A 527 20.30 -7.45 18.27
N GLY A 528 20.87 -6.24 18.32
CA GLY A 528 21.33 -5.52 17.12
C GLY A 528 21.55 -4.01 17.32
N THR A 529 21.75 -3.30 16.21
CA THR A 529 22.00 -1.84 16.17
C THR A 529 20.77 -1.04 15.70
N SER A 530 20.15 -1.53 14.63
CA SER A 530 19.10 -0.89 13.83
C SER A 530 17.79 -1.69 13.91
N CYS A 531 16.65 -1.01 13.87
CA CYS A 531 15.33 -1.68 14.00
C CYS A 531 14.96 -2.43 12.72
N ASN A 532 15.15 -1.80 11.56
CA ASN A 532 15.05 -2.44 10.25
C ASN A 532 16.00 -1.81 9.21
N VAL A 533 17.19 -2.40 9.10
CA VAL A 533 18.29 -2.07 8.16
C VAL A 533 17.83 -1.96 6.69
N SER A 534 16.72 -2.60 6.29
CA SER A 534 16.24 -2.58 4.90
C SER A 534 15.40 -1.34 4.52
N VAL A 535 14.89 -0.59 5.50
CA VAL A 535 14.08 0.64 5.28
C VAL A 535 14.72 1.90 5.85
N GLU A 536 15.64 1.77 6.80
CA GLU A 536 16.38 2.87 7.39
C GLU A 536 17.41 3.46 6.40
N LYS A 537 17.36 4.80 6.18
CA LYS A 537 18.31 5.50 5.28
C LYS A 537 19.62 5.89 5.97
N ALA A 538 19.59 6.01 7.30
CA ALA A 538 20.72 6.20 8.18
C ALA A 538 20.45 5.35 9.42
N PHE A 539 21.47 4.69 9.94
CA PHE A 539 21.39 3.81 11.11
C PHE A 539 21.54 4.62 12.40
N TYR A 540 21.00 4.08 13.50
CA TYR A 540 21.02 4.75 14.79
C TYR A 540 22.31 4.45 15.58
N TRP A 541 22.77 5.42 16.36
CA TRP A 541 23.97 5.30 17.21
C TRP A 541 23.63 4.62 18.54
N ARG A 542 23.26 3.33 18.46
CA ARG A 542 22.93 2.49 19.63
C ARG A 542 23.16 1.01 19.37
N ASP A 543 23.30 0.26 20.45
CA ASP A 543 23.03 -1.19 20.51
C ASP A 543 21.73 -1.42 21.30
N PHE A 544 20.97 -2.47 20.98
CA PHE A 544 19.75 -2.85 21.70
C PHE A 544 19.64 -4.35 21.95
N LEU A 545 18.87 -4.68 22.99
CA LEU A 545 18.38 -6.02 23.33
C LEU A 545 16.87 -5.92 23.59
N LYS A 546 16.06 -6.53 22.72
CA LYS A 546 14.61 -6.71 22.88
C LYS A 546 14.31 -8.14 23.33
N VAL A 547 13.46 -8.31 24.32
CA VAL A 547 13.04 -9.61 24.88
C VAL A 547 11.54 -9.59 25.17
N PHE A 548 10.81 -10.66 24.84
CA PHE A 548 9.45 -10.87 25.35
C PHE A 548 9.50 -11.53 26.73
N VAL A 549 8.81 -10.98 27.72
CA VAL A 549 8.86 -11.44 29.13
C VAL A 549 7.47 -11.78 29.70
N HIS A 550 6.42 -11.75 28.87
CA HIS A 550 5.06 -12.17 29.19
C HIS A 550 4.22 -12.42 27.92
N PRO A 551 3.22 -13.33 27.93
CA PRO A 551 2.93 -14.33 28.97
C PRO A 551 4.05 -15.37 29.12
N GLU A 552 4.73 -15.72 28.03
CA GLU A 552 5.94 -16.53 28.06
C GLU A 552 7.13 -15.68 28.51
N PHE A 553 7.93 -16.17 29.46
CA PHE A 553 9.16 -15.53 29.88
C PHE A 553 10.35 -16.04 29.05
N TYR A 554 11.03 -15.12 28.37
CA TYR A 554 12.35 -15.35 27.77
C TYR A 554 13.37 -14.41 28.39
N SER A 555 14.64 -14.78 28.32
CA SER A 555 15.80 -13.92 28.63
C SER A 555 17.03 -14.48 27.93
N PRO A 556 18.03 -13.66 27.54
CA PRO A 556 19.36 -14.19 27.24
C PRO A 556 19.91 -14.96 28.45
N THR A 557 20.61 -16.05 28.15
CA THR A 557 21.31 -16.92 29.13
C THR A 557 22.63 -16.33 29.62
N LYS A 558 23.03 -15.17 29.08
CA LYS A 558 24.31 -14.49 29.28
C LYS A 558 24.10 -12.98 29.48
N PRO A 559 24.88 -12.31 30.33
CA PRO A 559 25.75 -12.89 31.37
C PRO A 559 24.92 -13.69 32.39
N ALA A 560 25.58 -14.59 33.12
CA ALA A 560 24.93 -15.35 34.19
C ALA A 560 24.31 -14.41 35.24
N GLY A 561 23.12 -14.73 35.73
CA GLY A 561 22.33 -13.87 36.62
C GLY A 561 21.35 -12.93 35.91
N LEU A 562 21.55 -12.61 34.62
CA LEU A 562 20.64 -11.69 33.91
C LEU A 562 19.22 -12.28 33.74
N SER A 563 19.09 -13.60 33.62
CA SER A 563 17.79 -14.27 33.53
C SER A 563 16.98 -14.14 34.82
N GLU A 564 17.63 -14.34 35.96
CA GLU A 564 17.05 -14.27 37.29
C GLU A 564 16.65 -12.83 37.65
N ILE A 565 17.55 -11.88 37.39
CA ILE A 565 17.33 -10.45 37.66
C ILE A 565 16.23 -9.87 36.74
N SER A 566 16.22 -10.25 35.45
CA SER A 566 15.18 -9.80 34.51
C SER A 566 13.82 -10.44 34.77
N LEU A 567 13.77 -11.67 35.32
CA LEU A 567 12.53 -12.29 35.78
C LEU A 567 11.90 -11.48 36.92
N GLU A 568 12.62 -11.25 38.03
CA GLU A 568 12.05 -10.47 39.14
C GLU A 568 11.70 -9.05 38.68
N TYR A 569 12.60 -8.35 37.98
CA TYR A 569 12.34 -7.00 37.48
C TYR A 569 11.10 -6.94 36.59
N SER A 570 10.92 -7.89 35.66
CA SER A 570 9.74 -7.92 34.79
C SER A 570 8.43 -8.09 35.57
N GLN A 571 8.42 -8.93 36.61
CA GLN A 571 7.26 -9.15 37.47
C GLN A 571 6.92 -7.89 38.27
N ARG A 572 7.89 -7.31 39.00
CA ARG A 572 7.69 -6.09 39.79
C ARG A 572 7.18 -4.91 38.94
N VAL A 573 7.75 -4.71 37.76
CA VAL A 573 7.31 -3.63 36.85
C VAL A 573 5.91 -3.89 36.28
N ARG A 574 5.50 -5.16 36.11
CA ARG A 574 4.13 -5.54 35.70
C ARG A 574 3.10 -5.24 36.78
N GLU A 575 3.44 -5.42 38.06
CA GLU A 575 2.61 -4.99 39.19
C GLU A 575 2.38 -3.46 39.15
N VAL A 576 3.46 -2.68 38.95
CA VAL A 576 3.37 -1.21 38.82
C VAL A 576 2.50 -0.80 37.62
N ALA A 577 2.74 -1.40 36.44
CA ALA A 577 1.99 -1.09 35.23
C ALA A 577 0.49 -1.41 35.35
N ARG A 578 0.10 -2.54 35.95
CA ARG A 578 -1.33 -2.88 36.15
C ARG A 578 -2.01 -1.93 37.14
N GLY A 579 -1.33 -1.51 38.21
CA GLY A 579 -1.89 -0.50 39.13
C GLY A 579 -2.04 0.89 38.50
N LEU A 580 -1.09 1.30 37.65
CA LEU A 580 -1.21 2.53 36.86
C LEU A 580 -2.37 2.43 35.85
N LEU A 581 -2.49 1.32 35.11
CA LEU A 581 -3.58 1.09 34.16
C LEU A 581 -4.97 1.10 34.84
N LYS A 582 -5.06 0.62 36.09
CA LYS A 582 -6.29 0.74 36.90
C LYS A 582 -6.65 2.21 37.18
N GLY A 583 -5.69 3.03 37.62
CA GLY A 583 -5.91 4.47 37.82
C GLY A 583 -6.22 5.25 36.52
N ILE A 584 -5.62 4.84 35.41
CA ILE A 584 -5.90 5.35 34.06
C ILE A 584 -7.33 5.00 33.61
N SER A 585 -7.79 3.78 33.90
CA SER A 585 -9.16 3.35 33.63
C SER A 585 -10.18 4.16 34.44
N GLU A 586 -9.95 4.32 35.75
CA GLU A 586 -10.84 5.08 36.64
C GLU A 586 -10.87 6.59 36.30
N SER A 587 -9.75 7.18 35.87
CA SER A 587 -9.69 8.59 35.45
C SER A 587 -10.37 8.87 34.10
N LEU A 588 -10.51 7.86 33.24
CA LEU A 588 -11.38 7.91 32.07
C LEU A 588 -12.88 7.77 32.42
N GLY A 589 -13.22 7.50 33.68
CA GLY A 589 -14.60 7.23 34.13
C GLY A 589 -15.06 5.79 33.91
N LEU A 590 -14.14 4.87 33.59
CA LEU A 590 -14.41 3.46 33.37
C LEU A 590 -14.29 2.64 34.66
N GLU A 591 -14.74 1.39 34.64
CA GLU A 591 -14.44 0.46 35.74
C GLU A 591 -12.91 0.30 35.89
N GLY A 592 -12.38 0.24 37.11
CA GLY A 592 -10.94 0.16 37.33
C GLY A 592 -10.26 -1.09 36.75
N SER A 593 -11.02 -2.17 36.47
CA SER A 593 -10.50 -3.35 35.77
C SER A 593 -10.85 -3.40 34.27
N TYR A 594 -11.49 -2.36 33.72
CA TYR A 594 -11.97 -2.35 32.33
C TYR A 594 -10.85 -2.58 31.32
N ILE A 595 -9.77 -1.79 31.37
CA ILE A 595 -8.64 -1.93 30.42
C ILE A 595 -8.00 -3.32 30.54
N ASP A 596 -7.97 -3.89 31.74
CA ASP A 596 -7.42 -5.21 32.03
C ASP A 596 -8.24 -6.33 31.38
N LYS A 597 -9.57 -6.31 31.60
CA LYS A 597 -10.55 -7.22 31.01
C LYS A 597 -10.64 -7.10 29.48
N ALA A 598 -10.84 -5.88 28.98
CA ALA A 598 -11.12 -5.60 27.57
C ALA A 598 -9.95 -5.97 26.65
N LEU A 599 -8.71 -5.96 27.17
CA LEU A 599 -7.49 -6.21 26.41
C LEU A 599 -6.80 -7.53 26.76
N ASN A 600 -7.37 -8.29 27.70
CA ASN A 600 -6.85 -9.56 28.23
C ASN A 600 -5.38 -9.43 28.69
N LEU A 601 -5.13 -8.57 29.69
CA LEU A 601 -3.75 -8.29 30.14
C LEU A 601 -3.09 -9.46 30.89
N GLU A 602 -3.87 -10.44 31.37
CA GLU A 602 -3.34 -11.75 31.82
C GLU A 602 -2.61 -12.51 30.69
N GLN A 603 -2.91 -12.21 29.42
CA GLN A 603 -2.19 -12.70 28.24
C GLN A 603 -1.54 -11.55 27.45
N GLY A 604 -1.43 -10.37 28.06
CA GLY A 604 -0.84 -9.18 27.45
C GLY A 604 0.67 -9.31 27.26
N LYS A 605 1.20 -8.85 26.12
CA LYS A 605 2.66 -8.91 25.91
C LYS A 605 3.35 -7.81 26.71
N GLN A 606 4.31 -8.21 27.55
CA GLN A 606 5.30 -7.32 28.15
C GLN A 606 6.62 -7.51 27.40
N ILE A 607 7.21 -6.41 26.95
CA ILE A 607 8.45 -6.40 26.18
C ILE A 607 9.50 -5.61 26.95
N PHE A 608 10.61 -6.28 27.25
CA PHE A 608 11.81 -5.69 27.83
C PHE A 608 12.70 -5.18 26.69
N ILE A 609 13.11 -3.91 26.74
CA ILE A 609 13.99 -3.30 25.73
C ILE A 609 15.12 -2.54 26.42
N ALA A 610 16.28 -3.17 26.54
CA ALA A 610 17.51 -2.49 26.94
C ALA A 610 18.17 -1.83 25.72
N ASN A 611 18.63 -0.59 25.89
CA ASN A 611 19.28 0.20 24.85
C ASN A 611 20.54 0.84 25.41
N LEU A 612 21.68 0.61 24.75
CA LEU A 612 22.97 1.19 25.07
C LEU A 612 23.35 2.19 23.98
N TYR A 613 23.65 3.42 24.40
CA TYR A 613 24.08 4.52 23.54
C TYR A 613 25.53 4.86 23.91
N PRO A 614 26.53 4.35 23.16
CA PRO A 614 27.93 4.67 23.38
C PRO A 614 28.19 6.17 23.24
N THR A 615 29.34 6.64 23.73
CA THR A 615 29.83 7.96 23.39
C THR A 615 29.94 8.10 21.87
N CYS A 616 29.52 9.26 21.35
CA CYS A 616 29.61 9.61 19.94
C CYS A 616 30.66 10.73 19.78
N PRO A 617 31.59 10.66 18.82
CA PRO A 617 32.54 11.75 18.58
C PRO A 617 31.88 13.00 17.99
N GLN A 618 30.76 12.84 17.27
CA GLN A 618 30.00 13.91 16.60
C GLN A 618 28.50 13.81 16.94
N PRO A 619 28.10 14.06 18.21
CA PRO A 619 26.73 13.88 18.66
C PRO A 619 25.72 14.80 17.96
N GLU A 620 26.18 15.91 17.39
CA GLU A 620 25.39 16.83 16.56
C GLU A 620 25.03 16.27 15.17
N LEU A 621 25.72 15.22 14.71
CA LEU A 621 25.48 14.52 13.44
C LEU A 621 24.89 13.12 13.61
N ALA A 622 24.60 12.68 14.83
CA ALA A 622 24.18 11.31 15.13
C ALA A 622 22.88 11.28 15.95
N MET A 623 22.09 10.22 15.80
CA MET A 623 20.82 10.05 16.52
C MET A 623 20.71 8.65 17.11
N GLY A 624 20.34 8.56 18.39
CA GLY A 624 20.19 7.30 19.12
C GLY A 624 18.84 6.64 18.86
N LEU A 625 17.77 7.43 18.86
CA LEU A 625 16.45 7.05 18.33
C LEU A 625 15.79 8.28 17.69
N PRO A 626 15.17 8.15 16.51
CA PRO A 626 14.41 9.22 15.86
C PRO A 626 13.12 9.60 16.60
N PRO A 627 12.44 10.69 16.21
CA PRO A 627 11.07 11.01 16.65
C PRO A 627 10.09 9.87 16.38
N HIS A 628 9.56 9.24 17.42
CA HIS A 628 8.60 8.11 17.31
C HIS A 628 7.62 8.09 18.50
N SER A 629 6.54 7.31 18.39
CA SER A 629 5.67 6.91 19.50
C SER A 629 5.76 5.40 19.77
N ASP A 630 5.38 4.99 20.98
CA ASP A 630 5.42 3.61 21.43
C ASP A 630 4.14 2.84 21.10
N HIS A 631 4.30 1.58 20.70
CA HIS A 631 3.20 0.62 20.65
C HIS A 631 2.78 0.17 22.06
N GLY A 632 1.59 -0.45 22.19
CA GLY A 632 1.05 -0.85 23.50
C GLY A 632 0.41 0.30 24.28
N LEU A 633 0.26 0.13 25.59
CA LEU A 633 -0.55 0.98 26.48
C LEU A 633 0.29 1.92 27.34
N LEU A 634 1.34 1.38 27.95
CA LEU A 634 2.32 2.11 28.77
C LEU A 634 3.72 1.59 28.50
N THR A 635 4.70 2.49 28.50
CA THR A 635 6.12 2.13 28.65
C THR A 635 6.63 2.67 29.97
N LEU A 636 7.28 1.82 30.77
CA LEU A 636 7.94 2.19 32.03
C LEU A 636 9.46 2.15 31.81
N LEU A 637 10.15 3.28 31.96
CA LEU A 637 11.56 3.46 31.60
C LEU A 637 12.43 3.84 32.81
N ILE A 638 13.58 3.20 32.92
CA ILE A 638 14.70 3.60 33.80
C ILE A 638 15.98 3.85 32.99
N GLN A 639 16.91 4.61 33.55
CA GLN A 639 18.20 4.93 32.91
C GLN A 639 19.33 5.11 33.93
N ASN A 640 20.58 4.93 33.50
CA ASN A 640 21.80 5.02 34.33
C ASN A 640 22.20 6.46 34.73
N GLY A 641 21.23 7.33 35.01
CA GLY A 641 21.47 8.75 35.34
C GLY A 641 21.87 9.65 34.15
N ILE A 642 22.35 9.08 33.04
CA ILE A 642 22.75 9.84 31.85
C ILE A 642 21.52 10.25 31.04
N GLY A 643 21.32 11.57 30.90
CA GLY A 643 20.25 12.16 30.08
C GLY A 643 20.46 11.98 28.57
N GLY A 644 19.41 12.28 27.79
CA GLY A 644 19.43 12.19 26.33
C GLY A 644 18.06 11.98 25.68
N LEU A 645 17.06 11.57 26.46
CA LEU A 645 15.67 11.52 26.01
C LEU A 645 15.10 12.94 25.84
N GLN A 646 14.42 13.19 24.72
CA GLN A 646 13.64 14.40 24.46
C GLN A 646 12.20 14.04 24.14
N ILE A 647 11.24 14.78 24.70
CA ILE A 647 9.79 14.67 24.47
C ILE A 647 9.34 15.88 23.64
N HIS A 648 8.40 15.68 22.71
CA HIS A 648 7.78 16.77 21.95
C HIS A 648 6.46 17.23 22.60
N HIS A 649 6.51 18.33 23.36
CA HIS A 649 5.39 18.89 24.13
C HIS A 649 5.13 20.35 23.69
N GLU A 650 3.86 20.76 23.58
CA GLU A 650 3.42 22.09 23.10
C GLU A 650 4.13 22.60 21.82
N GLY A 651 4.48 21.70 20.89
CA GLY A 651 5.17 22.05 19.64
C GLY A 651 6.67 22.29 19.76
N LYS A 652 7.31 21.84 20.85
CA LYS A 652 8.74 22.04 21.13
C LYS A 652 9.38 20.76 21.68
N TRP A 653 10.69 20.64 21.51
CA TRP A 653 11.48 19.58 22.12
C TRP A 653 11.93 19.96 23.53
N VAL A 654 11.66 19.07 24.49
CA VAL A 654 11.95 19.23 25.92
C VAL A 654 12.89 18.11 26.37
N ASN A 655 14.02 18.46 26.99
CA ASN A 655 14.95 17.48 27.58
C ASN A 655 14.36 16.84 28.84
N VAL A 656 14.55 15.52 29.02
CA VAL A 656 14.09 14.79 30.20
C VAL A 656 15.24 14.53 31.17
N GLY A 657 15.11 15.03 32.40
CA GLY A 657 16.04 14.74 33.49
C GLY A 657 15.89 13.31 34.02
N ALA A 658 16.94 12.78 34.66
CA ALA A 658 16.90 11.49 35.34
C ALA A 658 16.62 11.71 36.84
N LEU A 659 15.43 11.31 37.30
CA LEU A 659 15.10 11.26 38.73
C LEU A 659 15.50 9.89 39.30
N PRO A 660 16.38 9.80 40.31
CA PRO A 660 16.76 8.53 40.94
C PRO A 660 15.56 7.79 41.53
N ASN A 661 15.65 6.46 41.59
CA ASN A 661 14.62 5.56 42.15
C ASN A 661 13.18 5.92 41.70
N SER A 662 13.01 6.08 40.39
CA SER A 662 11.72 6.39 39.75
C SER A 662 11.62 5.76 38.35
N PHE A 663 10.39 5.57 37.88
CA PHE A 663 10.12 5.27 36.46
C PHE A 663 9.69 6.54 35.74
N LEU A 664 10.27 6.82 34.57
CA LEU A 664 9.60 7.68 33.60
C LEU A 664 8.58 6.80 32.86
N VAL A 665 7.34 7.27 32.75
CA VAL A 665 6.24 6.53 32.13
C VAL A 665 5.66 7.33 30.99
N ASN A 666 5.39 6.68 29.86
CA ASN A 666 4.68 7.28 28.74
C ASN A 666 3.50 6.43 28.27
N THR A 667 2.46 7.10 27.78
CA THR A 667 1.27 6.47 27.23
C THR A 667 1.49 6.06 25.78
N GLY A 668 1.20 4.80 25.46
CA GLY A 668 1.41 4.21 24.13
C GLY A 668 0.22 4.43 23.19
N ASP A 669 0.45 4.18 21.90
CA ASP A 669 -0.52 4.36 20.81
C ASP A 669 -1.85 3.63 21.08
N HIS A 670 -1.84 2.47 21.75
CA HIS A 670 -3.04 1.67 21.99
C HIS A 670 -3.90 2.23 23.12
N LEU A 671 -3.32 3.01 24.03
CA LEU A 671 -4.06 3.77 25.02
C LEU A 671 -4.64 5.07 24.41
N GLU A 672 -3.97 5.67 23.42
CA GLU A 672 -4.59 6.73 22.61
C GLU A 672 -5.78 6.20 21.79
N ILE A 673 -5.67 5.01 21.19
CA ILE A 673 -6.79 4.33 20.49
C ILE A 673 -7.94 4.05 21.47
N LEU A 674 -7.69 3.33 22.57
CA LEU A 674 -8.73 2.92 23.53
C LEU A 674 -9.44 4.13 24.16
N SER A 675 -8.71 5.19 24.48
CA SER A 675 -9.26 6.42 25.07
C SER A 675 -9.99 7.33 24.06
N ASN A 676 -10.19 6.89 22.81
CA ASN A 676 -10.73 7.69 21.69
C ASN A 676 -9.94 9.01 21.46
N GLY A 677 -8.64 9.00 21.72
CA GLY A 677 -7.78 10.18 21.63
C GLY A 677 -7.84 11.12 22.83
N ARG A 678 -8.49 10.76 23.95
CA ARG A 678 -8.50 11.58 25.17
C ARG A 678 -7.12 11.64 25.83
N TYR A 679 -6.42 10.50 25.94
CA TYR A 679 -5.03 10.43 26.38
C TYR A 679 -4.10 10.33 25.16
N LYS A 680 -2.89 10.92 25.27
CA LYS A 680 -2.02 11.14 24.11
C LYS A 680 -0.79 10.23 24.16
N SER A 681 -0.56 9.46 23.10
CA SER A 681 0.80 9.02 22.83
C SER A 681 1.59 10.20 22.26
N VAL A 682 2.86 10.33 22.65
CA VAL A 682 3.66 11.55 22.38
C VAL A 682 4.98 11.20 21.73
N LEU A 683 5.33 11.99 20.72
CA LEU A 683 6.58 11.83 19.99
C LEU A 683 7.77 12.11 20.92
N HIS A 684 8.72 11.17 20.93
CA HIS A 684 9.94 11.30 21.70
C HIS A 684 11.13 10.75 20.89
N ARG A 685 12.35 11.13 21.28
CA ARG A 685 13.61 10.77 20.59
C ARG A 685 14.76 10.63 21.57
N ALA A 686 15.77 9.83 21.23
CA ALA A 686 16.98 9.71 22.03
C ALA A 686 18.18 10.35 21.31
N MET A 687 18.70 11.42 21.91
CA MET A 687 19.94 12.07 21.52
C MET A 687 21.14 11.32 22.11
N VAL A 688 22.27 11.35 21.41
CA VAL A 688 23.55 10.82 21.90
C VAL A 688 24.45 11.95 22.40
N ASN A 689 25.54 11.61 23.09
CA ASN A 689 26.47 12.57 23.69
C ASN A 689 27.92 12.08 23.59
N ASN A 690 28.88 12.96 23.84
CA ASN A 690 30.32 12.68 23.75
C ASN A 690 31.01 12.51 25.14
N LYS A 691 30.25 12.43 26.24
CA LYS A 691 30.77 12.45 27.62
C LYS A 691 30.65 11.11 28.34
N ALA A 692 29.53 10.41 28.21
CA ALA A 692 29.25 9.17 28.93
C ALA A 692 28.26 8.26 28.19
N THR A 693 28.50 6.95 28.26
CA THR A 693 27.59 5.93 27.72
C THR A 693 26.27 5.92 28.49
N ARG A 694 25.15 6.13 27.78
CA ARG A 694 23.79 6.06 28.35
C ARG A 694 23.26 4.65 28.20
N ILE A 695 22.64 4.12 29.25
CA ILE A 695 21.86 2.88 29.23
C ILE A 695 20.43 3.23 29.67
N SER A 696 19.45 2.79 28.90
CA SER A 696 18.03 2.89 29.28
C SER A 696 17.27 1.61 29.01
N ILE A 697 16.53 1.13 30.00
CA ILE A 697 15.68 -0.05 29.92
C ILE A 697 14.23 0.44 29.88
N ALA A 698 13.51 0.03 28.84
CA ALA A 698 12.10 0.33 28.64
C ALA A 698 11.28 -0.96 28.73
N MET A 699 10.26 -0.95 29.57
CA MET A 699 9.30 -2.04 29.75
C MET A 699 8.00 -1.64 29.08
N VAL A 700 7.74 -2.15 27.88
CA VAL A 700 6.53 -1.86 27.11
C VAL A 700 5.44 -2.85 27.49
N HIS A 701 4.27 -2.34 27.90
CA HIS A 701 3.11 -3.12 28.31
C HIS A 701 1.99 -2.98 27.28
N GLY A 702 1.71 -4.06 26.55
CA GLY A 702 0.65 -4.12 25.55
C GLY A 702 -0.43 -5.17 25.83
N PRO A 703 -1.49 -5.19 25.01
CA PRO A 703 -2.55 -6.20 25.07
C PRO A 703 -2.04 -7.57 24.58
N SER A 704 -2.90 -8.58 24.52
CA SER A 704 -2.55 -9.86 23.86
C SER A 704 -2.36 -9.65 22.34
N LEU A 705 -1.60 -10.51 21.66
CA LEU A 705 -1.31 -10.37 20.23
C LEU A 705 -2.58 -10.37 19.35
N ASP A 706 -3.57 -11.20 19.71
CA ASP A 706 -4.83 -11.31 18.98
C ASP A 706 -5.91 -10.31 19.45
N SER A 707 -5.66 -9.54 20.52
CA SER A 707 -6.55 -8.49 20.97
C SER A 707 -6.69 -7.41 19.90
N VAL A 708 -7.92 -7.19 19.43
CA VAL A 708 -8.29 -6.03 18.61
C VAL A 708 -8.45 -4.84 19.55
N VAL A 709 -7.68 -3.77 19.32
CA VAL A 709 -7.83 -2.52 20.10
C VAL A 709 -8.57 -1.49 19.26
N SER A 710 -9.61 -0.92 19.85
CA SER A 710 -10.47 0.13 19.33
C SER A 710 -10.89 1.06 20.48
N PRO A 711 -11.48 2.24 20.20
CA PRO A 711 -12.08 3.08 21.23
C PRO A 711 -13.07 2.30 22.13
N ALA A 712 -12.98 2.53 23.44
CA ALA A 712 -13.90 1.95 24.43
C ALA A 712 -15.34 2.45 24.18
N PRO A 713 -16.35 1.58 23.97
CA PRO A 713 -17.73 1.99 23.67
C PRO A 713 -18.33 2.96 24.70
N GLU A 714 -17.99 2.78 25.97
CA GLU A 714 -18.39 3.64 27.09
C GLU A 714 -17.88 5.08 26.95
N LEU A 715 -16.75 5.29 26.25
CA LEU A 715 -16.21 6.63 25.96
C LEU A 715 -16.79 7.25 24.68
N LEU A 716 -17.55 6.48 23.90
CA LEU A 716 -18.31 6.96 22.73
C LEU A 716 -19.73 7.40 23.12
N VAL A 717 -20.31 6.86 24.20
CA VAL A 717 -21.68 7.21 24.64
C VAL A 717 -21.62 8.32 25.71
N SER A 718 -21.47 9.58 25.28
CA SER A 718 -21.47 10.71 26.20
C SER A 718 -22.89 11.09 26.64
N CYS A 719 -23.02 11.67 27.83
CA CYS A 719 -24.27 12.28 28.31
C CYS A 719 -24.69 13.58 27.55
N LYS A 720 -24.05 13.87 26.40
CA LYS A 720 -24.45 14.90 25.43
C LYS A 720 -24.75 14.33 24.03
N GLY A 721 -24.67 13.01 23.84
CA GLY A 721 -24.83 12.32 22.55
C GLY A 721 -23.63 11.43 22.21
N ASN A 722 -23.76 10.66 21.13
CA ASN A 722 -22.69 9.75 20.70
C ASN A 722 -21.52 10.54 20.09
N GLU A 723 -20.32 10.38 20.65
CA GLU A 723 -19.07 10.80 20.04
C GLU A 723 -18.66 9.77 18.97
N PRO A 724 -18.20 10.20 17.78
CA PRO A 724 -17.69 9.27 16.78
C PRO A 724 -16.38 8.62 17.23
N ALA A 725 -16.20 7.34 16.89
CA ALA A 725 -14.91 6.67 17.02
C ALA A 725 -13.87 7.36 16.11
N ALA A 726 -12.82 7.91 16.72
CA ALA A 726 -11.68 8.56 16.06
C ALA A 726 -10.58 7.58 15.62
N TYR A 727 -10.71 6.31 16.01
CA TYR A 727 -9.79 5.24 15.66
C TYR A 727 -10.55 3.96 15.27
N ALA A 728 -10.05 3.26 14.26
CA ALA A 728 -10.53 1.96 13.79
C ALA A 728 -9.88 0.82 14.60
N GLY A 729 -10.57 -0.33 14.67
CA GLY A 729 -10.05 -1.52 15.35
C GLY A 729 -8.91 -2.18 14.57
N MET A 730 -7.80 -2.49 15.24
CA MET A 730 -6.67 -3.27 14.69
C MET A 730 -6.16 -4.28 15.72
N LYS A 731 -5.74 -5.47 15.28
CA LYS A 731 -5.03 -6.43 16.16
C LYS A 731 -3.66 -5.90 16.54
N TYR A 732 -3.26 -6.12 17.79
CA TYR A 732 -1.95 -5.70 18.25
C TYR A 732 -0.79 -6.37 17.50
N LYS A 733 -0.92 -7.66 17.13
CA LYS A 733 0.03 -8.35 16.26
C LYS A 733 0.25 -7.61 14.95
N ASP A 734 -0.85 -7.33 14.24
CA ASP A 734 -0.83 -6.65 12.94
C ASP A 734 -0.19 -5.26 13.07
N TYR A 735 -0.41 -4.56 14.19
CA TYR A 735 0.26 -3.28 14.48
C TYR A 735 1.77 -3.42 14.69
N LEU A 736 2.24 -4.47 15.36
CA LEU A 736 3.68 -4.72 15.57
C LEU A 736 4.39 -5.09 14.25
N GLU A 737 3.76 -5.92 13.42
CA GLU A 737 4.25 -6.28 12.08
C GLU A 737 4.20 -5.06 11.12
N LEU A 738 3.20 -4.20 11.28
CA LEU A 738 3.11 -2.89 10.61
C LEU A 738 4.24 -1.96 11.05
N GLN A 739 4.60 -1.91 12.34
CA GLN A 739 5.70 -1.07 12.81
C GLN A 739 7.07 -1.58 12.33
N GLN A 740 7.27 -2.90 12.15
CA GLN A 740 8.51 -3.44 11.56
C GLN A 740 8.66 -3.10 10.07
N SER A 741 7.56 -3.12 9.32
CA SER A 741 7.55 -2.90 7.87
C SER A 741 7.62 -1.42 7.46
N ASN A 742 7.48 -0.50 8.41
CA ASN A 742 7.64 0.94 8.21
C ASN A 742 8.96 1.46 8.78
N LYS A 743 9.29 2.71 8.48
CA LYS A 743 10.32 3.45 9.23
C LYS A 743 9.78 3.80 10.60
N LEU A 744 10.61 3.68 11.62
CA LEU A 744 10.35 4.18 12.98
C LEU A 744 10.46 5.71 13.02
N VAL A 745 9.57 6.43 12.34
CA VAL A 745 9.52 7.90 12.33
C VAL A 745 8.07 8.38 12.36
N GLY A 746 7.77 9.30 13.27
CA GLY A 746 6.43 9.87 13.45
C GLY A 746 5.44 8.90 14.09
N LYS A 747 4.14 9.19 13.92
CA LYS A 747 2.99 8.38 14.38
C LYS A 747 2.43 7.47 13.29
N SER A 748 3.24 7.08 12.31
CA SER A 748 2.82 6.48 11.03
C SER A 748 1.89 5.25 11.14
N CYS A 749 1.99 4.46 12.20
CA CYS A 749 1.11 3.31 12.45
C CYS A 749 -0.22 3.74 13.09
N LEU A 750 -0.21 4.67 14.04
CA LEU A 750 -1.40 5.23 14.69
C LEU A 750 -2.23 6.07 13.71
N ASP A 751 -1.56 6.81 12.83
CA ASP A 751 -2.21 7.62 11.80
C ASP A 751 -2.93 6.74 10.76
N ARG A 752 -2.46 5.51 10.51
CA ARG A 752 -3.11 4.51 9.63
C ARG A 752 -4.37 3.89 10.22
N VAL A 753 -4.59 3.99 11.53
CA VAL A 753 -5.84 3.56 12.20
C VAL A 753 -6.72 4.74 12.60
N ARG A 754 -6.33 6.00 12.38
CA ARG A 754 -7.19 7.16 12.65
C ARG A 754 -8.30 7.27 11.61
N THR A 755 -9.53 7.38 12.06
CA THR A 755 -10.69 7.60 11.18
C THR A 755 -10.88 9.09 10.87
N PRO A 756 -11.47 9.45 9.72
CA PRO A 756 -11.88 10.83 9.45
C PRO A 756 -13.04 11.22 10.37
N ALA A 757 -12.89 12.32 11.12
CA ALA A 757 -13.91 12.79 12.05
C ALA A 757 -15.17 13.29 11.30
N CYS A 758 -16.35 12.80 11.67
CA CYS A 758 -17.62 13.19 11.07
C CYS A 758 -18.08 14.58 11.59
N PRO A 759 -18.23 15.61 10.73
CA PRO A 759 -18.35 17.01 11.17
C PRO A 759 -19.79 17.45 11.52
N LEU A 760 -20.60 16.58 12.15
CA LEU A 760 -22.06 16.73 12.17
C LEU A 760 -22.74 17.00 13.53
N ILE A 761 -22.01 17.01 14.66
CA ILE A 761 -22.62 17.09 16.01
C ILE A 761 -22.27 18.38 16.79
N ALA A 762 -21.37 19.22 16.26
CA ALA A 762 -20.79 20.36 17.01
C ALA A 762 -21.40 21.76 16.71
N MET A 763 -22.60 21.87 16.10
CA MET A 763 -23.14 23.17 15.61
C MET A 763 -24.58 23.55 16.03
N PHE A 764 -25.19 22.92 17.04
CA PHE A 764 -26.52 23.34 17.53
C PHE A 764 -26.62 23.52 19.06
N LEU A 765 -26.22 24.72 19.52
CA LEU A 765 -26.77 25.37 20.72
C LEU A 765 -26.71 26.91 20.50
N PRO A 766 -27.79 27.54 20.00
CA PRO A 766 -27.73 28.93 19.54
C PRO A 766 -27.88 29.94 20.68
N ALA A 767 -27.06 31.00 20.63
CA ALA A 767 -27.21 32.19 21.45
C ALA A 767 -27.50 33.43 20.59
N VAL A 768 -28.75 33.61 20.15
CA VAL A 768 -29.38 34.91 19.86
C VAL A 768 -30.89 34.72 20.05
N GLY A 769 -31.55 35.64 20.78
CA GLY A 769 -33.00 35.66 20.91
C GLY A 769 -33.62 36.76 20.05
N LEU A 770 -34.60 36.41 19.21
CA LEU A 770 -35.50 37.35 18.54
C LEU A 770 -36.88 36.70 18.36
N ARG A 771 -37.93 37.52 18.30
CA ARG A 771 -39.34 37.08 18.33
C ARG A 771 -39.91 36.99 16.91
N CYS A 772 -40.74 35.99 16.62
CA CYS A 772 -42.07 36.18 15.99
C CYS A 772 -42.95 34.91 16.00
N SER A 773 -44.16 35.06 15.47
CA SER A 773 -45.38 34.26 15.69
C SER A 773 -45.54 32.97 14.86
N MET A 774 -45.88 31.87 15.56
CA MET A 774 -47.17 31.14 15.49
C MET A 774 -47.74 30.59 14.15
N HIS A 775 -48.19 29.30 14.22
CA HIS A 775 -49.24 28.59 13.43
C HIS A 775 -48.97 27.91 12.06
N ALA A 776 -48.79 26.57 12.11
CA ALA A 776 -49.51 25.51 11.36
C ALA A 776 -49.27 24.17 12.14
N ILE A 777 -50.20 23.25 12.46
CA ILE A 777 -51.24 22.51 11.69
C ILE A 777 -50.54 21.55 10.69
N THR A 778 -50.56 20.20 10.77
CA THR A 778 -51.55 19.14 11.16
C THR A 778 -50.73 17.88 11.63
N LEU A 779 -51.00 17.06 12.68
CA LEU A 779 -52.11 16.19 13.15
C LEU A 779 -52.28 14.80 12.44
N ALA A 780 -52.26 13.72 13.25
CA ALA A 780 -52.69 12.31 12.99
C ALA A 780 -51.86 11.45 11.99
N ALA A 781 -51.77 10.10 12.07
CA ALA A 781 -51.99 9.05 13.13
C ALA A 781 -51.32 7.72 12.59
N LEU A 782 -51.21 6.54 13.21
CA LEU A 782 -52.09 5.71 14.08
C LEU A 782 -51.27 4.68 14.93
N LEU A 783 -51.86 4.21 16.06
CA LEU A 783 -51.64 2.93 16.82
C LEU A 783 -50.23 2.59 17.38
N GLN A 784 -49.98 2.29 18.68
CA GLN A 784 -50.57 1.36 19.69
C GLN A 784 -49.96 -0.06 19.67
N MET A 785 -49.61 -0.75 20.77
CA MET A 785 -49.58 -0.48 22.25
C MET A 785 -48.21 -1.01 22.82
N THR A 786 -47.81 -1.06 24.11
CA THR A 786 -48.33 -0.79 25.49
C THR A 786 -47.20 -0.09 26.32
N GLY A 787 -47.29 0.29 27.60
CA GLY A 787 -48.44 0.46 28.51
C GLY A 787 -48.16 0.09 30.00
N THR A 788 -48.22 1.09 30.92
CA THR A 788 -48.34 0.98 32.42
C THR A 788 -47.17 0.35 33.23
N LEU A 789 -46.80 0.70 34.49
CA LEU A 789 -47.15 1.69 35.56
C LEU A 789 -45.98 1.65 36.63
N ALA A 790 -45.72 2.50 37.65
CA ALA A 790 -46.30 3.75 38.20
C ALA A 790 -45.29 4.59 39.06
N VAL A 791 -45.55 5.90 39.19
CA VAL A 791 -45.36 6.89 40.30
C VAL A 791 -44.43 6.62 41.52
N PHE A 792 -43.45 7.54 41.77
CA PHE A 792 -43.05 8.24 43.05
C PHE A 792 -41.58 8.73 42.96
N HIS A 793 -41.05 9.79 43.62
CA HIS A 793 -41.60 10.87 44.47
C HIS A 793 -40.82 12.18 44.17
N ARG A 794 -41.42 13.37 44.37
CA ARG A 794 -40.85 14.67 43.89
C ARG A 794 -40.48 15.65 45.02
N GLU A 795 -39.34 15.49 45.68
CA GLU A 795 -38.79 16.48 46.63
C GLU A 795 -37.25 16.63 46.57
N LYS A 796 -36.77 17.84 46.20
CA LYS A 796 -35.55 18.51 46.75
C LYS A 796 -35.15 19.82 46.04
N PHE A 797 -35.53 20.00 44.76
CA PHE A 797 -34.90 21.05 43.93
C PHE A 797 -35.33 22.51 44.20
N HIS A 798 -36.37 22.75 45.00
CA HIS A 798 -36.96 24.11 45.15
C HIS A 798 -36.31 25.02 46.21
N ARG A 799 -35.29 24.57 46.95
CA ARG A 799 -34.66 25.38 48.04
C ARG A 799 -33.34 26.09 47.68
N ALA A 800 -32.78 25.88 46.48
CA ALA A 800 -31.43 26.35 46.14
C ALA A 800 -31.36 27.68 45.34
N LEU A 801 -32.48 28.37 45.08
CA LEU A 801 -32.54 29.45 44.08
C LEU A 801 -32.82 30.87 44.64
N GLN A 802 -32.60 31.13 45.95
CA GLN A 802 -32.96 32.42 46.57
C GLN A 802 -31.91 33.09 47.51
N LYS A 803 -30.70 32.54 47.70
CA LYS A 803 -29.65 33.21 48.50
C LYS A 803 -28.30 33.29 47.79
N ASN A 804 -28.07 34.42 47.11
CA ASN A 804 -26.81 35.21 47.20
C ASN A 804 -26.74 36.44 46.27
N LYS A 805 -27.82 36.79 45.54
CA LYS A 805 -27.93 38.07 44.79
C LYS A 805 -28.12 39.30 45.72
N ARG A 806 -27.33 39.40 46.80
CA ARG A 806 -27.41 40.47 47.84
C ARG A 806 -26.13 40.67 48.69
N ARG A 807 -24.93 40.60 48.09
CA ARG A 807 -23.76 41.38 48.58
C ARG A 807 -23.40 42.41 47.51
N LYS A 808 -23.44 43.69 47.89
CA LYS A 808 -23.43 44.85 47.00
C LYS A 808 -22.30 45.80 47.42
N GLN A 809 -21.62 46.41 46.44
CA GLN A 809 -21.02 47.76 46.47
C GLN A 809 -20.32 48.23 47.76
N ALA A 810 -19.00 48.01 47.84
CA ALA A 810 -17.98 48.94 48.36
C ALA A 810 -16.60 48.45 47.83
N SER A 811 -15.61 49.26 47.48
CA SER A 811 -15.48 50.74 47.41
C SER A 811 -15.05 51.17 45.98
N GLY A 812 -14.66 52.43 45.74
CA GLY A 812 -14.12 52.84 44.42
C GLY A 812 -13.56 54.26 44.32
N ARG A 813 -13.11 54.61 43.10
CA ARG A 813 -12.49 55.87 42.63
C ARG A 813 -11.06 56.19 43.12
N ILE A 814 -10.20 56.57 42.16
CA ILE A 814 -9.37 57.79 42.12
C ILE A 814 -8.90 58.01 40.65
N ALA A 815 -8.32 59.19 40.35
CA ALA A 815 -7.92 59.76 39.04
C ALA A 815 -7.19 58.80 38.06
N GLU A 816 -7.22 58.93 36.71
CA GLU A 816 -7.39 60.07 35.75
C GLU A 816 -6.05 60.67 35.25
N THR A 817 -6.01 61.05 33.96
CA THR A 817 -4.83 61.41 33.12
C THR A 817 -3.86 60.26 32.77
N ALA A 818 -3.17 60.24 31.62
CA ALA A 818 -3.06 61.22 30.52
C ALA A 818 -3.22 60.55 29.13
N SER A 819 -3.42 61.36 28.09
CA SER A 819 -3.68 60.93 26.70
C SER A 819 -2.60 61.41 25.72
N LEU A 820 -2.62 60.81 24.51
CA LEU A 820 -2.00 61.22 23.23
C LEU A 820 -0.81 60.39 22.73
N LEU A 821 -1.10 59.43 21.82
CA LEU A 821 -0.41 59.21 20.54
C LEU A 821 -1.22 58.18 19.72
N PRO A 822 -1.51 58.41 18.42
CA PRO A 822 -2.30 57.46 17.63
C PRO A 822 -1.43 56.40 16.94
N SER A 823 -1.26 55.23 17.55
CA SER A 823 -0.81 54.03 16.83
C SER A 823 -1.99 53.38 16.10
N GLN A 824 -1.77 52.96 14.86
CA GLN A 824 -2.79 52.25 14.08
C GLN A 824 -3.00 50.84 14.66
N ALA A 825 -4.25 50.52 15.00
CA ALA A 825 -4.63 49.19 15.46
C ALA A 825 -4.69 48.20 14.28
N PHE A 826 -3.54 47.63 13.91
CA PHE A 826 -3.51 46.44 13.05
C PHE A 826 -4.12 45.25 13.81
N PRO A 827 -5.07 44.50 13.23
CA PRO A 827 -5.69 43.36 13.91
C PRO A 827 -4.67 42.23 14.08
N SER A 828 -4.44 41.80 15.32
CA SER A 828 -3.57 40.67 15.62
C SER A 828 -4.23 39.34 15.27
N HIS A 829 -3.46 38.48 14.60
CA HIS A 829 -3.82 37.16 14.07
C HIS A 829 -4.77 37.18 12.85
N PRO A 830 -4.26 36.86 11.62
CA PRO A 830 -5.14 36.62 10.48
C PRO A 830 -5.97 35.35 10.69
N THR A 831 -7.20 35.38 10.20
CA THR A 831 -8.12 34.24 10.15
C THR A 831 -7.47 33.06 9.41
N LYS A 832 -7.87 31.82 9.75
CA LYS A 832 -7.40 30.58 9.11
C LYS A 832 -7.55 30.65 7.59
N ILE A 833 -6.45 30.92 6.87
CA ILE A 833 -6.47 31.17 5.42
C ILE A 833 -6.88 29.88 4.69
N THR A 834 -7.99 29.95 3.95
CA THR A 834 -8.60 28.85 3.20
C THR A 834 -8.43 28.98 1.69
N SER A 835 -8.36 30.22 1.18
CA SER A 835 -8.17 30.57 -0.23
C SER A 835 -7.21 31.76 -0.35
N ILE A 836 -6.28 31.68 -1.30
CA ILE A 836 -5.32 32.73 -1.63
C ILE A 836 -6.00 33.86 -2.40
N LYS A 837 -7.00 33.56 -3.23
CA LYS A 837 -7.86 34.57 -3.87
C LYS A 837 -8.51 35.48 -2.83
N THR A 838 -9.14 34.92 -1.81
CA THR A 838 -9.75 35.67 -0.70
C THR A 838 -8.72 36.50 0.10
N LEU A 839 -7.49 36.00 0.24
CA LEU A 839 -6.39 36.75 0.87
C LEU A 839 -5.95 37.94 0.00
N ALA A 840 -5.73 37.73 -1.30
CA ALA A 840 -5.28 38.75 -2.25
C ALA A 840 -6.35 39.83 -2.51
N GLU A 841 -7.63 39.48 -2.45
CA GLU A 841 -8.77 40.37 -2.57
C GLU A 841 -9.11 41.10 -1.24
N SER A 842 -8.37 40.84 -0.15
CA SER A 842 -8.65 41.44 1.15
C SER A 842 -8.23 42.92 1.25
N PRO A 843 -9.08 43.82 1.79
CA PRO A 843 -8.75 45.24 1.89
C PRO A 843 -7.52 45.51 2.76
N GLY A 844 -6.48 46.11 2.17
CA GLY A 844 -5.28 46.57 2.88
C GLY A 844 -4.08 45.61 2.87
N LEU A 845 -4.13 44.50 2.11
CA LEU A 845 -2.97 43.61 1.95
C LEU A 845 -1.84 44.28 1.15
N THR A 846 -0.91 44.92 1.85
CA THR A 846 0.28 45.58 1.26
C THR A 846 1.54 44.70 1.24
N SER A 847 1.53 43.57 1.95
CA SER A 847 2.66 42.64 2.08
C SER A 847 2.16 41.20 2.23
N ILE A 848 2.91 40.22 1.72
CA ILE A 848 2.53 38.80 1.87
C ILE A 848 2.79 38.29 3.31
N PRO A 849 1.98 37.35 3.84
CA PRO A 849 2.28 36.70 5.11
C PRO A 849 3.55 35.84 5.00
N ALA A 850 4.36 35.79 6.06
CA ALA A 850 5.66 35.10 6.07
C ALA A 850 5.61 33.61 5.65
N ALA A 851 4.47 32.94 5.83
CA ALA A 851 4.26 31.55 5.38
C ALA A 851 4.30 31.37 3.85
N TYR A 852 4.17 32.45 3.07
CA TYR A 852 4.25 32.45 1.61
C TYR A 852 5.59 33.02 1.08
N THR A 853 6.50 33.41 1.99
CA THR A 853 7.79 34.01 1.63
C THR A 853 8.78 32.94 1.16
N PHE A 854 9.15 33.00 -0.11
CA PHE A 854 10.25 32.24 -0.70
C PHE A 854 11.51 33.11 -0.74
N THR A 855 12.64 32.55 -0.31
CA THR A 855 13.96 33.12 -0.58
C THR A 855 14.35 32.82 -2.04
N PRO A 856 14.59 33.82 -2.91
CA PRO A 856 15.08 33.56 -4.26
C PRO A 856 16.50 32.99 -4.21
N ASP A 857 16.81 32.03 -5.08
CA ASP A 857 18.19 31.59 -5.29
C ASP A 857 18.95 32.67 -6.09
N LEU A 858 20.03 33.18 -5.53
CA LEU A 858 20.81 34.29 -6.12
C LEU A 858 21.53 33.89 -7.43
N HIS A 859 21.54 32.60 -7.79
CA HIS A 859 22.13 32.11 -9.04
C HIS A 859 21.12 31.88 -10.18
N ASP A 860 19.82 32.09 -9.96
CA ASP A 860 18.77 31.87 -10.97
C ASP A 860 18.74 32.94 -12.08
N GLN A 861 19.63 32.83 -13.05
CA GLN A 861 19.60 33.65 -14.26
C GLN A 861 18.40 33.27 -15.16
N VAL A 862 17.35 34.08 -15.10
CA VAL A 862 16.20 34.01 -16.02
C VAL A 862 16.56 34.70 -17.34
N THR A 863 16.41 34.00 -18.46
CA THR A 863 16.55 34.53 -19.81
C THR A 863 15.22 34.50 -20.55
N CYS A 864 14.77 35.65 -21.06
CA CYS A 864 13.73 35.68 -22.08
C CYS A 864 14.29 35.13 -23.39
N VAL A 865 13.68 34.07 -23.92
CA VAL A 865 13.90 33.65 -25.32
C VAL A 865 13.07 34.52 -26.26
N PRO A 866 13.51 34.71 -27.53
CA PRO A 866 12.66 35.25 -28.57
C PRO A 866 11.36 34.46 -28.73
N GLU A 867 10.28 35.13 -29.13
CA GLU A 867 9.04 34.49 -29.52
C GLU A 867 9.27 33.46 -30.63
N GLY A 868 8.58 32.32 -30.58
CA GLY A 868 8.80 31.20 -31.51
C GLY A 868 10.00 30.29 -31.20
N SER A 869 10.72 30.48 -30.08
CA SER A 869 11.86 29.61 -29.74
C SER A 869 11.48 28.19 -29.32
N ILE A 870 10.27 27.98 -28.78
CA ILE A 870 9.75 26.65 -28.43
C ILE A 870 9.22 25.99 -29.71
N PRO A 871 9.51 24.70 -29.97
CA PRO A 871 9.00 24.00 -31.16
C PRO A 871 7.48 24.08 -31.28
N VAL A 872 6.97 24.36 -32.48
CA VAL A 872 5.54 24.36 -32.80
C VAL A 872 5.23 23.14 -33.67
N ILE A 873 4.25 22.35 -33.25
CA ILE A 873 3.79 21.13 -33.91
C ILE A 873 2.37 21.36 -34.44
N ASP A 874 2.18 21.20 -35.74
CA ASP A 874 0.85 21.21 -36.35
C ASP A 874 0.21 19.82 -36.18
N TYR A 875 -0.87 19.75 -35.39
CA TYR A 875 -1.57 18.50 -35.13
C TYR A 875 -2.34 17.99 -36.37
N SER A 876 -2.83 18.89 -37.22
CA SER A 876 -3.56 18.50 -38.44
C SER A 876 -2.66 17.72 -39.39
N ILE A 877 -1.40 18.12 -39.55
CA ILE A 877 -0.42 17.38 -40.37
C ILE A 877 -0.13 15.98 -39.79
N LEU A 878 -0.14 15.83 -38.46
CA LEU A 878 0.10 14.54 -37.79
C LEU A 878 -1.03 13.52 -38.02
N ILE A 879 -2.28 13.99 -38.21
CA ILE A 879 -3.46 13.14 -38.40
C ILE A 879 -3.93 13.01 -39.86
N SER A 880 -3.72 14.03 -40.70
CA SER A 880 -4.27 14.10 -42.07
C SER A 880 -3.30 14.62 -43.14
N GLY A 881 -2.03 14.90 -42.79
CA GLY A 881 -0.99 15.24 -43.75
C GLY A 881 -0.63 14.07 -44.67
N THR A 882 -0.02 14.38 -45.83
CA THR A 882 0.56 13.35 -46.71
C THR A 882 1.66 12.56 -45.99
N PRO A 883 2.01 11.32 -46.42
CA PRO A 883 3.00 10.50 -45.74
C PRO A 883 4.34 11.19 -45.47
N ASP A 884 4.85 11.97 -46.42
CA ASP A 884 6.11 12.70 -46.28
C ASP A 884 6.01 13.87 -45.29
N GLN A 885 4.92 14.66 -45.37
CA GLN A 885 4.67 15.75 -44.42
C GLN A 885 4.51 15.19 -43.00
N ARG A 886 3.73 14.13 -42.84
CA ARG A 886 3.49 13.46 -41.56
C ARG A 886 4.78 12.86 -41.00
N SER A 887 5.60 12.20 -41.82
CA SER A 887 6.91 11.67 -41.41
C SER A 887 7.83 12.78 -40.90
N LYS A 888 7.87 13.92 -41.61
CA LYS A 888 8.62 15.11 -41.16
C LYS A 888 8.10 15.64 -39.81
N THR A 889 6.78 15.77 -39.63
CA THR A 889 6.17 16.23 -38.37
C THR A 889 6.41 15.25 -37.22
N VAL A 890 6.41 13.94 -37.46
CA VAL A 890 6.81 12.90 -36.47
C VAL A 890 8.27 13.08 -36.06
N HIS A 891 9.18 13.34 -37.00
CA HIS A 891 10.58 13.64 -36.68
C HIS A 891 10.75 14.96 -35.90
N GLU A 892 9.99 16.01 -36.24
CA GLU A 892 10.00 17.30 -35.54
C GLU A 892 9.46 17.18 -34.10
N LEU A 893 8.39 16.40 -33.90
CA LEU A 893 7.84 16.05 -32.58
C LEU A 893 8.87 15.27 -31.73
N GLY A 894 9.54 14.27 -32.33
CA GLY A 894 10.61 13.52 -31.65
C GLY A 894 11.77 14.41 -31.20
N ARG A 895 12.22 15.36 -32.04
CA ARG A 895 13.25 16.34 -31.65
C ARG A 895 12.76 17.26 -30.53
N ALA A 896 11.49 17.69 -30.54
CA ALA A 896 10.95 18.51 -29.47
C ALA A 896 10.93 17.77 -28.12
N CYS A 897 10.50 16.51 -28.10
CA CYS A 897 10.52 15.64 -26.91
C CYS A 897 11.95 15.34 -26.41
N GLN A 898 12.95 15.35 -27.29
CA GLN A 898 14.37 15.11 -26.95
C GLN A 898 15.10 16.37 -26.47
N ASP A 899 15.00 17.47 -27.21
CA ASP A 899 15.82 18.68 -27.01
C ASP A 899 15.21 19.68 -26.02
N TRP A 900 13.87 19.70 -25.91
CA TRP A 900 13.13 20.69 -25.12
C TRP A 900 12.25 20.08 -24.04
N GLY A 901 11.70 18.88 -24.23
CA GLY A 901 10.66 18.31 -23.37
C GLY A 901 9.33 19.08 -23.37
N PHE A 902 9.26 20.18 -24.13
CA PHE A 902 8.17 21.15 -24.25
C PHE A 902 7.99 21.55 -25.73
N PHE A 903 6.74 21.67 -26.17
CA PHE A 903 6.36 22.15 -27.50
C PHE A 903 4.97 22.77 -27.48
N THR A 904 4.68 23.68 -28.42
CA THR A 904 3.31 24.18 -28.63
C THR A 904 2.62 23.35 -29.70
N VAL A 905 1.35 23.02 -29.50
CA VAL A 905 0.51 22.32 -30.49
C VAL A 905 -0.56 23.28 -31.00
N VAL A 906 -0.61 23.44 -32.33
CA VAL A 906 -1.59 24.24 -33.07
C VAL A 906 -2.45 23.36 -33.97
N ASN A 907 -3.55 23.91 -34.51
CA ASN A 907 -4.47 23.20 -35.42
C ASN A 907 -5.01 21.88 -34.82
N HIS A 908 -5.25 21.89 -33.50
CA HIS A 908 -5.61 20.73 -32.68
C HIS A 908 -7.07 20.29 -32.75
N GLY A 909 -7.91 20.93 -33.57
CA GLY A 909 -9.33 20.58 -33.74
C GLY A 909 -10.25 20.91 -32.56
N VAL A 910 -9.73 21.04 -31.33
CA VAL A 910 -10.49 21.53 -30.16
C VAL A 910 -11.04 22.95 -30.44
N PRO A 911 -12.36 23.20 -30.31
CA PRO A 911 -12.94 24.51 -30.60
C PRO A 911 -12.48 25.62 -29.66
N GLU A 912 -12.18 26.81 -30.20
CA GLU A 912 -11.71 27.97 -29.41
C GLU A 912 -12.73 28.43 -28.37
N ASN A 913 -14.03 28.39 -28.70
CA ASN A 913 -15.09 28.72 -27.74
C ASN A 913 -15.10 27.76 -26.54
N LEU A 914 -14.80 26.47 -26.74
CA LEU A 914 -14.68 25.49 -25.66
C LEU A 914 -13.47 25.80 -24.76
N LEU A 915 -12.36 26.27 -25.33
CA LEU A 915 -11.19 26.73 -24.56
C LEU A 915 -11.52 27.95 -23.67
N SER A 916 -12.30 28.92 -24.17
CA SER A 916 -12.78 30.03 -23.33
C SER A 916 -13.77 29.55 -22.27
N SER A 917 -14.77 28.73 -22.62
CA SER A 917 -15.80 28.28 -21.69
C SER A 917 -15.26 27.46 -20.52
N ILE A 918 -14.20 26.66 -20.72
CA ILE A 918 -13.60 25.92 -19.61
C ILE A 918 -12.74 26.83 -18.70
N LEU A 919 -12.08 27.86 -19.25
CA LEU A 919 -11.38 28.88 -18.45
C LEU A 919 -12.37 29.70 -17.62
N ASP A 920 -13.48 30.14 -18.20
CA ASP A 920 -14.54 30.89 -17.51
C ASP A 920 -15.28 30.03 -16.48
N GLY A 921 -15.57 28.76 -16.80
CA GLY A 921 -16.17 27.82 -15.85
C GLY A 921 -15.28 27.58 -14.62
N CYS A 922 -13.96 27.43 -14.82
CA CYS A 922 -13.02 27.34 -13.70
C CYS A 922 -12.85 28.65 -12.94
N LYS A 923 -12.87 29.81 -13.61
CA LYS A 923 -12.92 31.10 -12.92
C LYS A 923 -14.15 31.16 -12.01
N GLY A 924 -15.32 30.77 -12.53
CA GLY A 924 -16.57 30.67 -11.77
C GLY A 924 -16.49 29.74 -10.57
N PHE A 925 -15.76 28.61 -10.67
CA PHE A 925 -15.47 27.73 -9.52
C PHE A 925 -14.67 28.43 -8.43
N PHE A 926 -13.62 29.17 -8.77
CA PHE A 926 -12.82 29.88 -7.76
C PHE A 926 -13.53 31.11 -7.16
N ASP A 927 -14.45 31.72 -7.91
CA ASP A 927 -15.36 32.78 -7.45
C ASP A 927 -16.48 32.28 -6.52
N LEU A 928 -16.68 30.96 -6.36
CA LEU A 928 -17.66 30.41 -5.41
C LEU A 928 -17.32 30.80 -3.95
N PRO A 929 -18.33 30.86 -3.05
CA PRO A 929 -18.13 30.96 -1.61
C PRO A 929 -17.24 29.83 -1.07
N GLU A 930 -16.53 30.09 0.02
CA GLU A 930 -15.58 29.14 0.59
C GLU A 930 -16.28 27.93 1.22
N GLU A 931 -17.49 28.13 1.73
CA GLU A 931 -18.41 27.12 2.23
C GLU A 931 -18.76 26.10 1.13
N GLU A 932 -18.88 26.55 -0.12
CA GLU A 932 -19.19 25.68 -1.27
C GLU A 932 -17.94 25.01 -1.84
N LYS A 933 -16.78 25.69 -1.83
CA LYS A 933 -15.51 25.09 -2.27
C LYS A 933 -14.99 24.02 -1.30
N GLN A 934 -15.41 24.05 -0.03
CA GLN A 934 -15.11 23.01 0.96
C GLN A 934 -15.79 21.66 0.68
N GLU A 935 -16.88 21.62 -0.10
CA GLU A 935 -17.51 20.37 -0.59
C GLU A 935 -16.51 19.47 -1.34
N PHE A 936 -15.53 20.10 -2.01
CA PHE A 936 -14.56 19.44 -2.89
C PHE A 936 -13.19 19.21 -2.25
N LYS A 937 -13.07 19.34 -0.92
CA LYS A 937 -11.79 19.35 -0.20
C LYS A 937 -11.22 17.95 0.07
N GLY A 938 -10.53 17.40 -0.94
CA GLY A 938 -9.75 16.16 -0.83
C GLY A 938 -8.47 16.30 0.02
N ASN A 939 -8.07 15.20 0.66
CA ASN A 939 -6.87 15.07 1.48
C ASN A 939 -5.81 14.12 0.86
N HIS A 940 -6.22 13.17 0.01
CA HIS A 940 -5.34 12.20 -0.64
C HIS A 940 -5.12 12.56 -2.13
N VAL A 941 -3.97 12.16 -2.70
CA VAL A 941 -3.63 12.43 -4.11
C VAL A 941 -4.52 11.67 -5.09
N LEU A 942 -5.15 10.59 -4.66
CA LEU A 942 -6.07 9.77 -5.44
C LEU A 942 -7.56 10.09 -5.18
N ASP A 943 -7.89 11.12 -4.39
CA ASP A 943 -9.28 11.54 -4.21
C ASP A 943 -9.87 12.01 -5.56
N PRO A 944 -11.13 11.64 -5.91
CA PRO A 944 -11.72 11.93 -7.22
C PRO A 944 -11.74 13.41 -7.60
N ILE A 945 -11.95 14.27 -6.60
CA ILE A 945 -11.95 15.74 -6.69
C ILE A 945 -11.16 16.27 -5.49
N ARG A 946 -10.31 17.28 -5.70
CA ARG A 946 -9.57 17.96 -4.64
C ARG A 946 -9.37 19.46 -4.92
N SER A 947 -10.03 20.31 -4.13
CA SER A 947 -9.76 21.74 -4.01
C SER A 947 -8.74 22.05 -2.91
N GLY A 948 -8.05 23.19 -3.00
CA GLY A 948 -7.17 23.70 -1.96
C GLY A 948 -6.19 24.78 -2.44
N THR A 949 -5.20 25.12 -1.61
CA THR A 949 -4.15 26.11 -1.93
C THR A 949 -2.81 25.42 -2.20
N SER A 950 -2.26 24.83 -1.14
CA SER A 950 -1.02 24.07 -1.09
C SER A 950 -1.24 22.55 -1.32
N PHE A 951 -0.23 21.87 -1.86
CA PHE A 951 -0.32 20.45 -2.19
C PHE A 951 -0.23 19.56 -0.96
N ASN A 952 0.72 19.85 -0.05
CA ASN A 952 0.93 19.13 1.21
C ASN A 952 1.47 20.06 2.31
N VAL A 953 0.56 20.67 3.07
CA VAL A 953 0.81 21.70 4.10
C VAL A 953 1.74 21.23 5.24
N SER A 954 1.89 19.91 5.47
CA SER A 954 2.79 19.37 6.50
C SER A 954 4.21 19.06 6.01
N VAL A 955 4.50 19.25 4.72
CA VAL A 955 5.82 18.97 4.10
C VAL A 955 6.39 20.19 3.36
N GLU A 956 5.56 21.18 3.07
CA GLU A 956 5.96 22.45 2.46
C GLU A 956 6.55 23.41 3.50
N LYS A 957 7.81 23.86 3.28
CA LYS A 957 8.47 24.85 4.14
C LYS A 957 7.96 26.29 3.92
N ALA A 958 7.33 26.55 2.77
CA ALA A 958 6.59 27.77 2.46
C ALA A 958 5.43 27.40 1.52
N PHE A 959 4.26 28.01 1.70
CA PHE A 959 3.03 27.72 0.97
C PHE A 959 2.96 28.51 -0.35
N TYR A 960 2.22 27.97 -1.32
CA TYR A 960 2.18 28.55 -2.67
C TYR A 960 1.10 29.64 -2.81
N TRP A 961 1.40 30.67 -3.59
CA TRP A 961 0.48 31.77 -3.90
C TRP A 961 -0.50 31.38 -5.01
N ARG A 962 -1.35 30.39 -4.72
CA ARG A 962 -2.20 29.70 -5.70
C ARG A 962 -3.39 29.01 -5.02
N ASP A 963 -4.55 29.07 -5.67
CA ASP A 963 -5.69 28.18 -5.45
C ASP A 963 -5.77 27.12 -6.58
N PHE A 964 -6.15 25.88 -6.29
CA PHE A 964 -6.27 24.81 -7.30
C PHE A 964 -7.52 23.96 -7.15
N LEU A 965 -7.89 23.34 -8.27
CA LEU A 965 -8.91 22.29 -8.39
C LEU A 965 -8.32 21.15 -9.23
N LYS A 966 -8.11 20.00 -8.60
CA LYS A 966 -7.71 18.73 -9.23
C LYS A 966 -8.94 17.83 -9.37
N VAL A 967 -9.11 17.21 -10.53
CA VAL A 967 -10.22 16.29 -10.83
C VAL A 967 -9.71 15.11 -11.66
N PHE A 968 -10.10 13.88 -11.31
CA PHE A 968 -9.93 12.74 -12.21
C PHE A 968 -11.07 12.71 -13.23
N VAL A 969 -10.75 12.69 -14.52
CA VAL A 969 -11.75 12.73 -15.61
C VAL A 969 -11.74 11.46 -16.48
N HIS A 970 -10.90 10.46 -16.13
CA HIS A 970 -10.81 9.16 -16.82
C HIS A 970 -10.14 8.09 -15.93
N PRO A 971 -10.44 6.79 -16.08
CA PRO A 971 -11.50 6.19 -16.90
C PRO A 971 -12.92 6.44 -16.37
N VAL A 972 -13.07 6.80 -15.09
CA VAL A 972 -14.32 7.36 -14.55
C VAL A 972 -14.25 8.88 -14.64
N PHE A 973 -15.30 9.49 -15.16
CA PHE A 973 -15.45 10.95 -15.18
C PHE A 973 -16.00 11.45 -13.84
N TYR A 974 -15.30 12.38 -13.22
CA TYR A 974 -15.78 13.20 -12.11
C TYR A 974 -15.71 14.68 -12.51
N SER A 975 -16.51 15.52 -11.89
CA SER A 975 -16.45 16.99 -11.99
C SER A 975 -17.14 17.61 -10.77
N PRO A 976 -16.74 18.81 -10.29
CA PRO A 976 -17.61 19.56 -9.40
C PRO A 976 -18.95 19.86 -10.09
N THR A 977 -20.03 19.81 -9.31
CA THR A 977 -21.40 20.14 -9.73
C THR A 977 -21.66 21.65 -9.82
N LYS A 978 -20.67 22.46 -9.44
CA LYS A 978 -20.74 23.92 -9.28
C LYS A 978 -19.52 24.59 -9.93
N PRO A 979 -19.66 25.76 -10.58
CA PRO A 979 -20.92 26.36 -11.02
C PRO A 979 -21.64 25.45 -12.03
N ALA A 980 -22.96 25.64 -12.19
CA ALA A 980 -23.74 24.90 -13.18
C ALA A 980 -23.16 25.09 -14.60
N GLY A 981 -23.10 24.01 -15.39
CA GLY A 981 -22.44 23.99 -16.71
C GLY A 981 -20.98 23.54 -16.67
N LEU A 982 -20.28 23.62 -15.54
CA LEU A 982 -18.86 23.20 -15.48
C LEU A 982 -18.68 21.70 -15.70
N SER A 983 -19.64 20.87 -15.26
CA SER A 983 -19.61 19.42 -15.49
C SER A 983 -19.68 19.07 -16.99
N GLU A 984 -20.59 19.72 -17.71
CA GLU A 984 -20.85 19.52 -19.13
C GLU A 984 -19.67 20.01 -19.99
N ILE A 985 -19.16 21.22 -19.68
CA ILE A 985 -18.02 21.82 -20.38
C ILE A 985 -16.72 21.02 -20.13
N SER A 986 -16.49 20.58 -18.88
CA SER A 986 -15.31 19.78 -18.54
C SER A 986 -15.37 18.36 -19.12
N LEU A 987 -16.58 17.78 -19.30
CA LEU A 987 -16.74 16.52 -20.00
C LEU A 987 -16.30 16.61 -21.46
N GLU A 988 -16.86 17.55 -22.25
CA GLU A 988 -16.46 17.69 -23.66
C GLU A 988 -14.96 18.03 -23.77
N TYR A 989 -14.47 19.02 -22.99
CA TYR A 989 -13.06 19.39 -23.01
C TYR A 989 -12.14 18.20 -22.68
N SER A 990 -12.49 17.36 -21.69
CA SER A 990 -11.71 16.17 -21.35
C SER A 990 -11.65 15.15 -22.48
N GLN A 991 -12.74 14.97 -23.23
CA GLN A 991 -12.83 14.06 -24.37
C GLN A 991 -11.98 14.58 -25.54
N ARG A 992 -12.18 15.83 -25.97
CA ARG A 992 -11.42 16.45 -27.08
C ARG A 992 -9.92 16.44 -26.82
N VAL A 993 -9.49 16.79 -25.61
CA VAL A 993 -8.06 16.82 -25.25
C VAL A 993 -7.46 15.41 -25.17
N ARG A 994 -8.25 14.37 -24.84
CA ARG A 994 -7.82 12.97 -24.88
C ARG A 994 -7.49 12.52 -26.30
N GLU A 995 -8.30 12.92 -27.29
CA GLU A 995 -8.09 12.63 -28.71
C GLU A 995 -6.76 13.24 -29.20
N VAL A 996 -6.53 14.52 -28.86
CA VAL A 996 -5.25 15.21 -29.13
C VAL A 996 -4.07 14.48 -28.49
N ALA A 997 -4.16 14.15 -27.20
CA ALA A 997 -3.10 13.45 -26.47
C ALA A 997 -2.79 12.06 -27.04
N ARG A 998 -3.79 11.26 -27.42
CA ARG A 998 -3.58 9.94 -28.06
C ARG A 998 -2.94 10.07 -29.45
N GLY A 999 -3.35 11.06 -30.25
CA GLY A 999 -2.71 11.36 -31.54
C GLY A 999 -1.23 11.74 -31.40
N LEU A 1000 -0.91 12.58 -30.41
CA LEU A 1000 0.48 12.94 -30.08
C LEU A 1000 1.29 11.73 -29.60
N LEU A 1001 0.74 10.91 -28.70
CA LEU A 1001 1.40 9.69 -28.22
C LEU A 1001 1.67 8.67 -29.33
N LYS A 1002 0.79 8.58 -30.34
CA LYS A 1002 1.04 7.77 -31.55
C LYS A 1002 2.26 8.29 -32.32
N GLY A 1003 2.33 9.60 -32.56
CA GLY A 1003 3.49 10.24 -33.20
C GLY A 1003 4.79 10.04 -32.41
N ILE A 1004 4.74 10.19 -31.09
CA ILE A 1004 5.87 9.97 -30.16
C ILE A 1004 6.36 8.51 -30.18
N SER A 1005 5.43 7.54 -30.32
CA SER A 1005 5.75 6.12 -30.45
C SER A 1005 6.51 5.85 -31.76
N GLU A 1006 6.02 6.40 -32.88
CA GLU A 1006 6.67 6.28 -34.19
C GLU A 1006 8.03 7.00 -34.24
N SER A 1007 8.19 8.15 -33.58
CA SER A 1007 9.47 8.89 -33.53
C SER A 1007 10.54 8.22 -32.66
N LEU A 1008 10.15 7.26 -31.81
CA LEU A 1008 11.07 6.36 -31.11
C LEU A 1008 11.47 5.13 -31.96
N GLY A 1009 10.89 4.96 -33.15
CA GLY A 1009 11.08 3.77 -33.99
C GLY A 1009 10.21 2.57 -33.60
N LEU A 1010 9.19 2.79 -32.76
CA LEU A 1010 8.25 1.77 -32.30
C LEU A 1010 7.00 1.74 -33.20
N GLU A 1011 6.18 0.69 -33.09
CA GLU A 1011 4.83 0.70 -33.66
C GLU A 1011 4.06 1.91 -33.11
N GLY A 1012 3.29 2.63 -33.95
CA GLY A 1012 2.54 3.80 -33.49
C GLY A 1012 1.53 3.52 -32.37
N SER A 1013 1.04 2.28 -32.25
CA SER A 1013 0.18 1.87 -31.13
C SER A 1013 0.92 1.20 -29.97
N TYR A 1014 2.26 1.14 -29.97
CA TYR A 1014 3.05 0.50 -28.91
C TYR A 1014 2.78 1.13 -27.53
N ILE A 1015 2.93 2.46 -27.39
CA ILE A 1015 2.71 3.13 -26.08
C ILE A 1015 1.28 2.89 -25.58
N ASP A 1016 0.30 2.88 -26.48
CA ASP A 1016 -1.11 2.64 -26.18
C ASP A 1016 -1.35 1.20 -25.68
N LYS A 1017 -0.89 0.20 -26.44
CA LYS A 1017 -1.00 -1.24 -26.14
C LYS A 1017 -0.23 -1.65 -24.89
N ALA A 1018 0.97 -1.09 -24.69
CA ALA A 1018 1.85 -1.40 -23.58
C ALA A 1018 1.33 -0.83 -22.26
N LEU A 1019 0.84 0.42 -22.27
CA LEU A 1019 0.41 1.12 -21.06
C LEU A 1019 -1.11 1.06 -20.80
N ASN A 1020 -1.88 0.51 -21.73
CA ASN A 1020 -3.34 0.35 -21.70
C ASN A 1020 -4.06 1.69 -21.52
N LEU A 1021 -3.89 2.62 -22.47
CA LEU A 1021 -4.38 4.00 -22.31
C LEU A 1021 -5.91 4.12 -22.39
N GLU A 1022 -6.63 3.09 -22.87
CA GLU A 1022 -8.07 2.94 -22.68
C GLU A 1022 -8.48 2.92 -21.20
N GLN A 1023 -7.60 2.46 -20.30
CA GLN A 1023 -7.73 2.56 -18.84
C GLN A 1023 -6.73 3.55 -18.22
N GLY A 1024 -6.12 4.40 -19.06
CA GLY A 1024 -5.18 5.43 -18.67
C GLY A 1024 -5.83 6.51 -17.80
N LYS A 1025 -5.06 7.13 -16.92
CA LYS A 1025 -5.55 8.23 -16.09
C LYS A 1025 -5.39 9.55 -16.81
N GLN A 1026 -6.49 10.31 -16.91
CA GLN A 1026 -6.47 11.71 -17.29
C GLN A 1026 -6.89 12.54 -16.07
N ILE A 1027 -6.09 13.55 -15.76
CA ILE A 1027 -6.29 14.44 -14.61
C ILE A 1027 -6.43 15.87 -15.13
N PHE A 1028 -7.55 16.49 -14.79
CA PHE A 1028 -7.82 17.89 -15.01
C PHE A 1028 -7.32 18.69 -13.79
N ILE A 1029 -6.51 19.73 -14.02
CA ILE A 1029 -5.94 20.56 -12.95
C ILE A 1029 -6.08 22.04 -13.32
N ALA A 1030 -7.10 22.69 -12.79
CA ALA A 1030 -7.22 24.14 -12.86
C ALA A 1030 -6.42 24.78 -11.72
N ASN A 1031 -5.66 25.82 -12.04
CA ASN A 1031 -4.85 26.59 -11.10
C ASN A 1031 -5.16 28.07 -11.29
N LEU A 1032 -5.45 28.78 -10.20
CA LEU A 1032 -5.64 30.22 -10.16
C LEU A 1032 -4.54 30.85 -9.29
N TYR A 1033 -3.86 31.85 -9.82
CA TYR A 1033 -2.78 32.59 -9.16
C TYR A 1033 -3.23 34.05 -9.07
N PRO A 1034 -3.69 34.52 -7.89
CA PRO A 1034 -4.12 35.90 -7.72
C PRO A 1034 -2.98 36.88 -7.94
N ALA A 1035 -3.30 38.16 -8.18
CA ALA A 1035 -2.31 39.21 -8.08
C ALA A 1035 -1.63 39.18 -6.70
N CYS A 1036 -0.30 39.29 -6.68
CA CYS A 1036 0.50 39.25 -5.45
C CYS A 1036 1.09 40.64 -5.19
N PRO A 1037 1.03 41.19 -3.96
CA PRO A 1037 1.63 42.51 -3.67
C PRO A 1037 3.17 42.48 -3.69
N GLN A 1038 3.78 41.30 -3.49
CA GLN A 1038 5.23 41.09 -3.45
C GLN A 1038 5.62 39.86 -4.28
N PRO A 1039 5.46 39.90 -5.62
CA PRO A 1039 5.68 38.74 -6.48
C PRO A 1039 7.14 38.25 -6.50
N GLU A 1040 8.09 39.10 -6.10
CA GLU A 1040 9.50 38.75 -5.91
C GLU A 1040 9.78 37.88 -4.67
N LEU A 1041 8.84 37.83 -3.72
CA LEU A 1041 8.90 37.01 -2.51
C LEU A 1041 7.94 35.82 -2.52
N ALA A 1042 7.14 35.63 -3.58
CA ALA A 1042 6.08 34.62 -3.63
C ALA A 1042 6.24 33.67 -4.81
N MET A 1043 5.84 32.40 -4.63
CA MET A 1043 5.94 31.36 -5.65
C MET A 1043 4.58 30.70 -5.89
N GLY A 1044 4.15 30.59 -7.15
CA GLY A 1044 2.86 29.99 -7.51
C GLY A 1044 2.91 28.46 -7.58
N MET A 1045 4.00 27.91 -8.12
CA MET A 1045 4.39 26.50 -8.02
C MET A 1045 5.92 26.41 -8.06
N PRO A 1046 6.55 25.48 -7.32
CA PRO A 1046 8.00 25.33 -7.26
C PRO A 1046 8.58 24.67 -8.51
N PRO A 1047 9.92 24.66 -8.67
CA PRO A 1047 10.61 23.78 -9.62
C PRO A 1047 10.22 22.32 -9.43
N HIS A 1048 9.60 21.71 -10.45
CA HIS A 1048 9.18 20.30 -10.44
C HIS A 1048 9.14 19.72 -11.86
N SER A 1049 9.06 18.38 -11.95
CA SER A 1049 8.72 17.64 -13.16
C SER A 1049 7.31 17.05 -13.07
N ASP A 1050 6.69 16.80 -14.24
CA ASP A 1050 5.35 16.24 -14.33
C ASP A 1050 5.34 14.71 -14.26
N HIS A 1051 4.36 14.16 -13.56
CA HIS A 1051 4.09 12.72 -13.56
C HIS A 1051 3.39 12.27 -14.87
N GLY A 1052 3.44 10.98 -15.20
CA GLY A 1052 2.75 10.45 -16.38
C GLY A 1052 3.50 10.72 -17.70
N LEU A 1053 2.76 10.84 -18.81
CA LEU A 1053 3.29 10.79 -20.18
C LEU A 1053 3.29 12.16 -20.87
N LEU A 1054 2.17 12.86 -20.87
CA LEU A 1054 1.99 14.18 -21.48
C LEU A 1054 1.06 15.07 -20.65
N THR A 1055 1.42 16.32 -20.45
CA THR A 1055 0.52 17.37 -19.97
C THR A 1055 0.21 18.34 -21.10
N LEU A 1056 -1.07 18.68 -21.28
CA LEU A 1056 -1.53 19.71 -22.23
C LEU A 1056 -2.11 20.89 -21.44
N LEU A 1057 -1.57 22.09 -21.65
CA LEU A 1057 -1.81 23.29 -20.84
C LEU A 1057 -2.41 24.43 -21.68
N ILE A 1058 -3.48 25.04 -21.15
CA ILE A 1058 -4.00 26.35 -21.61
C ILE A 1058 -3.95 27.38 -20.48
N GLN A 1059 -3.96 28.67 -20.82
CA GLN A 1059 -3.93 29.78 -19.85
C GLN A 1059 -4.64 31.03 -20.37
N ASN A 1060 -5.15 31.88 -19.48
CA ASN A 1060 -5.91 33.10 -19.78
C ASN A 1060 -5.07 34.27 -20.35
N GLY A 1061 -4.08 34.00 -21.19
CA GLY A 1061 -3.15 35.00 -21.75
C GLY A 1061 -2.12 35.57 -20.77
N ILE A 1062 -2.35 35.49 -19.45
CA ILE A 1062 -1.39 35.94 -18.43
C ILE A 1062 -0.23 34.94 -18.31
N GLY A 1063 0.98 35.40 -18.64
CA GLY A 1063 2.21 34.62 -18.50
C GLY A 1063 2.60 34.36 -17.03
N GLY A 1064 3.53 33.44 -16.82
CA GLY A 1064 4.05 33.09 -15.48
C GLY A 1064 4.77 31.74 -15.42
N LEU A 1065 4.54 30.85 -16.39
CA LEU A 1065 5.31 29.62 -16.53
C LEU A 1065 6.77 29.92 -16.87
N GLN A 1066 7.69 29.28 -16.15
CA GLN A 1066 9.12 29.20 -16.50
C GLN A 1066 9.53 27.73 -16.62
N ILE A 1067 10.28 27.41 -17.68
CA ILE A 1067 10.85 26.07 -17.94
C ILE A 1067 12.38 26.13 -17.85
N GLN A 1068 13.04 25.03 -17.50
CA GLN A 1068 14.49 24.95 -17.43
C GLN A 1068 15.05 24.38 -18.75
N HIS A 1069 15.68 25.22 -19.57
CA HIS A 1069 16.31 24.81 -20.83
C HIS A 1069 17.80 25.08 -20.79
N LYS A 1070 18.62 24.06 -21.11
CA LYS A 1070 20.10 24.14 -21.15
C LYS A 1070 20.71 24.81 -19.91
N GLY A 1071 20.17 24.49 -18.72
CA GLY A 1071 20.63 24.99 -17.42
C GLY A 1071 20.18 26.42 -17.07
N LYS A 1072 19.31 27.05 -17.87
CA LYS A 1072 18.75 28.40 -17.60
C LYS A 1072 17.24 28.37 -17.46
N TRP A 1073 16.69 29.31 -16.70
CA TRP A 1073 15.25 29.52 -16.64
C TRP A 1073 14.77 30.34 -17.84
N VAL A 1074 13.72 29.86 -18.49
CA VAL A 1074 13.11 30.41 -19.69
C VAL A 1074 11.64 30.72 -19.41
N SER A 1075 11.25 31.98 -19.50
CA SER A 1075 9.84 32.39 -19.41
C SER A 1075 9.08 32.02 -20.70
N VAL A 1076 7.87 31.47 -20.55
CA VAL A 1076 7.07 30.94 -21.67
C VAL A 1076 5.80 31.76 -21.87
N GLY A 1077 5.62 32.29 -23.08
CA GLY A 1077 4.39 32.96 -23.52
C GLY A 1077 3.27 31.99 -23.89
N ALA A 1078 2.03 32.50 -23.95
CA ALA A 1078 0.90 31.78 -24.55
C ALA A 1078 0.77 32.16 -26.02
N LEU A 1079 0.68 31.18 -26.92
CA LEU A 1079 0.14 31.43 -28.27
C LEU A 1079 -1.40 31.26 -28.22
N PRO A 1080 -2.19 32.18 -28.81
CA PRO A 1080 -3.64 32.03 -28.90
C PRO A 1080 -4.05 30.72 -29.59
N ASN A 1081 -5.19 30.16 -29.18
CA ASN A 1081 -5.77 28.92 -29.70
C ASN A 1081 -4.73 27.79 -29.90
N SER A 1082 -3.99 27.48 -28.83
CA SER A 1082 -2.95 26.44 -28.80
C SER A 1082 -2.86 25.77 -27.44
N PHE A 1083 -2.30 24.55 -27.41
CA PHE A 1083 -1.85 23.91 -26.17
C PHE A 1083 -0.34 24.07 -26.05
N LEU A 1084 0.16 24.48 -24.89
CA LEU A 1084 1.55 24.17 -24.53
C LEU A 1084 1.58 22.74 -23.98
N VAL A 1085 2.49 21.92 -24.47
CA VAL A 1085 2.55 20.49 -24.18
C VAL A 1085 3.93 20.14 -23.66
N ASN A 1086 3.99 19.32 -22.62
CA ASN A 1086 5.25 18.79 -22.08
C ASN A 1086 5.21 17.28 -21.83
N THR A 1087 6.36 16.65 -21.96
CA THR A 1087 6.55 15.23 -21.65
C THR A 1087 6.75 15.03 -20.15
N GLY A 1088 6.14 13.98 -19.60
CA GLY A 1088 6.24 13.62 -18.18
C GLY A 1088 7.24 12.51 -17.89
N ASP A 1089 7.51 12.29 -16.61
CA ASP A 1089 8.52 11.38 -16.09
C ASP A 1089 8.37 9.93 -16.58
N HIS A 1090 7.14 9.47 -16.86
CA HIS A 1090 6.90 8.09 -17.32
C HIS A 1090 7.21 7.91 -18.81
N LEU A 1091 7.17 8.98 -19.60
CA LEU A 1091 7.67 8.96 -20.98
C LEU A 1091 9.21 9.05 -21.02
N GLU A 1092 9.85 9.73 -20.06
CA GLU A 1092 11.30 9.64 -19.87
C GLU A 1092 11.73 8.21 -19.47
N ILE A 1093 11.00 7.55 -18.54
CA ILE A 1093 11.24 6.14 -18.17
C ILE A 1093 11.06 5.20 -19.38
N LEU A 1094 9.90 5.26 -20.06
CA LEU A 1094 9.59 4.36 -21.18
C LEU A 1094 10.58 4.50 -22.33
N SER A 1095 11.01 5.73 -22.64
CA SER A 1095 11.99 6.01 -23.70
C SER A 1095 13.46 5.73 -23.31
N ASN A 1096 13.71 5.07 -22.16
CA ASN A 1096 15.04 4.86 -21.58
C ASN A 1096 15.87 6.16 -21.43
N GLY A 1097 15.20 7.28 -21.17
CA GLY A 1097 15.83 8.60 -21.07
C GLY A 1097 16.08 9.32 -22.39
N ARG A 1098 15.57 8.83 -23.54
CA ARG A 1098 15.73 9.49 -24.85
C ARG A 1098 14.92 10.79 -24.93
N TYR A 1099 13.71 10.81 -24.39
CA TYR A 1099 12.89 12.02 -24.24
C TYR A 1099 12.93 12.54 -22.81
N LYS A 1100 12.76 13.85 -22.63
CA LYS A 1100 13.10 14.56 -21.39
C LYS A 1100 11.87 15.14 -20.71
N SER A 1101 11.51 14.60 -19.56
CA SER A 1101 10.69 15.33 -18.60
C SER A 1101 11.48 16.54 -18.12
N VAL A 1102 10.89 17.74 -18.14
CA VAL A 1102 11.63 19.00 -17.91
C VAL A 1102 11.12 19.76 -16.69
N MET A 1103 12.09 20.24 -15.92
CA MET A 1103 11.87 21.06 -14.73
C MET A 1103 11.18 22.37 -15.10
N HIS A 1104 10.07 22.68 -14.45
CA HIS A 1104 9.32 23.91 -14.67
C HIS A 1104 8.70 24.43 -13.36
N ARG A 1105 8.30 25.71 -13.36
CA ARG A 1105 7.73 26.42 -12.20
C ARG A 1105 6.72 27.49 -12.62
N ALA A 1106 5.84 27.90 -11.71
CA ALA A 1106 4.89 28.98 -11.96
C ALA A 1106 5.20 30.19 -11.06
N MET A 1107 5.55 31.30 -11.69
CA MET A 1107 5.74 32.60 -11.05
C MET A 1107 4.41 33.34 -10.93
N VAL A 1108 4.30 34.22 -9.94
CA VAL A 1108 3.15 35.14 -9.77
C VAL A 1108 3.51 36.56 -10.22
N ASN A 1109 2.52 37.43 -10.30
CA ASN A 1109 2.69 38.82 -10.74
C ASN A 1109 1.79 39.76 -9.93
N SER A 1110 2.07 41.07 -9.95
CA SER A 1110 1.33 42.09 -9.18
C SER A 1110 0.22 42.80 -9.94
N LYS A 1111 -0.12 42.36 -11.17
CA LYS A 1111 -1.01 43.10 -12.09
C LYS A 1111 -2.35 42.41 -12.35
N ALA A 1112 -2.37 41.09 -12.52
CA ALA A 1112 -3.55 40.35 -12.96
C ALA A 1112 -3.55 38.89 -12.48
N THR A 1113 -4.74 38.37 -12.19
CA THR A 1113 -4.95 36.97 -11.85
C THR A 1113 -4.72 36.07 -13.06
N ARG A 1114 -3.74 35.15 -12.95
CA ARG A 1114 -3.50 34.11 -13.95
C ARG A 1114 -4.37 32.90 -13.66
N ILE A 1115 -4.99 32.34 -14.69
CA ILE A 1115 -5.67 31.05 -14.64
C ILE A 1115 -5.04 30.14 -15.69
N SER A 1116 -4.71 28.91 -15.30
CA SER A 1116 -4.20 27.89 -16.23
C SER A 1116 -4.74 26.50 -15.93
N ILE A 1117 -5.14 25.79 -16.98
CA ILE A 1117 -5.75 24.47 -16.90
C ILE A 1117 -4.82 23.46 -17.56
N ALA A 1118 -4.32 22.52 -16.77
CA ALA A 1118 -3.44 21.44 -17.20
C ALA A 1118 -4.20 20.12 -17.29
N MET A 1119 -4.01 19.40 -18.38
CA MET A 1119 -4.59 18.09 -18.65
C MET A 1119 -3.47 17.06 -18.68
N ALA A 1120 -3.19 16.44 -17.53
CA ALA A 1120 -2.13 15.46 -17.37
C ALA A 1120 -2.64 14.06 -17.75
N HIS A 1121 -1.94 13.40 -18.68
CA HIS A 1121 -2.26 12.08 -19.21
C HIS A 1121 -1.19 11.09 -18.77
N GLY A 1122 -1.60 10.00 -18.13
CA GLY A 1122 -0.73 8.91 -17.71
C GLY A 1122 -1.35 7.54 -17.97
N PRO A 1123 -0.60 6.47 -17.65
CA PRO A 1123 -1.10 5.10 -17.80
C PRO A 1123 -2.18 4.77 -16.75
N SER A 1124 -2.63 3.53 -16.69
CA SER A 1124 -3.49 3.07 -15.58
C SER A 1124 -2.70 3.10 -14.25
N LEU A 1125 -3.39 3.15 -13.10
CA LEU A 1125 -2.73 3.21 -11.79
C LEU A 1125 -1.85 1.98 -11.50
N ASP A 1126 -2.28 0.80 -11.96
CA ASP A 1126 -1.56 -0.46 -11.75
C ASP A 1126 -0.55 -0.78 -12.85
N SER A 1127 -0.49 0.02 -13.92
CA SER A 1127 0.52 -0.10 -14.97
C SER A 1127 1.91 0.16 -14.39
N VAL A 1128 2.78 -0.85 -14.46
CA VAL A 1128 4.22 -0.70 -14.24
C VAL A 1128 4.82 -0.08 -15.49
N VAL A 1129 5.48 1.07 -15.35
CA VAL A 1129 6.24 1.69 -16.44
C VAL A 1129 7.72 1.43 -16.25
N SER A 1130 8.36 0.94 -17.32
CA SER A 1130 9.78 0.64 -17.44
C SER A 1130 10.25 0.99 -18.86
N PRO A 1131 11.56 1.05 -19.14
CA PRO A 1131 12.08 1.18 -20.50
C PRO A 1131 11.49 0.13 -21.46
N ALA A 1132 11.14 0.55 -22.68
CA ALA A 1132 10.61 -0.33 -23.71
C ALA A 1132 11.67 -1.35 -24.17
N PRO A 1133 11.39 -2.68 -24.18
CA PRO A 1133 12.38 -3.71 -24.54
C PRO A 1133 13.01 -3.52 -25.91
N GLU A 1134 12.24 -3.04 -26.89
CA GLU A 1134 12.66 -2.75 -28.26
C GLU A 1134 13.70 -1.61 -28.33
N LEU A 1135 13.64 -0.66 -27.39
CA LEU A 1135 14.64 0.42 -27.28
C LEU A 1135 15.92 -0.03 -26.56
N LEU A 1136 15.85 -1.12 -25.78
CA LEU A 1136 17.03 -1.76 -25.19
C LEU A 1136 17.70 -2.71 -26.20
N ALA A 1137 16.93 -3.43 -27.01
CA ALA A 1137 17.38 -4.37 -28.03
C ALA A 1137 17.92 -3.68 -29.30
N SER A 1138 18.84 -2.72 -29.14
CA SER A 1138 19.34 -1.90 -30.25
C SER A 1138 20.18 -2.71 -31.25
N SER A 1139 20.18 -2.25 -32.52
CA SER A 1139 21.05 -2.79 -33.59
C SER A 1139 22.55 -2.56 -33.37
N LYS A 1140 22.95 -1.90 -32.28
CA LYS A 1140 24.35 -1.71 -31.85
C LYS A 1140 24.70 -2.55 -30.61
N GLY A 1141 23.80 -3.41 -30.14
CA GLY A 1141 23.91 -4.20 -28.92
C GLY A 1141 22.88 -3.79 -27.87
N ASN A 1142 22.74 -4.62 -26.83
CA ASN A 1142 21.78 -4.36 -25.76
C ASN A 1142 22.19 -3.13 -24.93
N GLU A 1143 21.41 -2.06 -24.99
CA GLU A 1143 21.55 -0.92 -24.08
C GLU A 1143 21.08 -1.30 -22.68
N PRO A 1144 21.77 -0.85 -21.60
CA PRO A 1144 21.30 -1.05 -20.24
C PRO A 1144 20.04 -0.22 -19.97
N ALA A 1145 19.14 -0.76 -19.14
CA ALA A 1145 18.03 0.01 -18.61
C ALA A 1145 18.55 1.09 -17.65
N ALA A 1146 18.25 2.35 -17.95
CA ALA A 1146 18.58 3.50 -17.11
C ALA A 1146 17.56 3.71 -15.97
N TYR A 1147 16.39 3.07 -16.05
CA TYR A 1147 15.29 3.21 -15.10
C TYR A 1147 14.70 1.84 -14.71
N ALA A 1148 14.38 1.69 -13.43
CA ALA A 1148 13.66 0.55 -12.89
C ALA A 1148 12.15 0.68 -13.11
N GLY A 1149 11.45 -0.46 -13.16
CA GLY A 1149 10.00 -0.48 -13.28
C GLY A 1149 9.29 -0.05 -11.99
N MET A 1150 8.32 0.87 -12.08
CA MET A 1150 7.47 1.29 -10.95
C MET A 1150 6.01 1.40 -11.40
N LYS A 1151 5.05 1.05 -10.51
CA LYS A 1151 3.62 1.31 -10.76
C LYS A 1151 3.34 2.81 -10.71
N TYR A 1152 2.46 3.28 -11.60
CA TYR A 1152 2.08 4.69 -11.63
C TYR A 1152 1.41 5.15 -10.33
N LYS A 1153 0.58 4.30 -9.69
CA LYS A 1153 0.01 4.56 -8.37
C LYS A 1153 1.09 4.90 -7.34
N ASP A 1154 2.06 4.00 -7.19
CA ASP A 1154 3.14 4.10 -6.23
C ASP A 1154 3.95 5.38 -6.47
N TYR A 1155 4.13 5.81 -7.73
CA TYR A 1155 4.77 7.06 -8.10
C TYR A 1155 3.96 8.32 -7.69
N LEU A 1156 2.63 8.30 -7.84
CA LEU A 1156 1.76 9.40 -7.42
C LEU A 1156 1.71 9.56 -5.89
N GLU A 1157 1.64 8.43 -5.17
CA GLU A 1157 1.68 8.40 -3.70
C GLU A 1157 3.08 8.78 -3.17
N LEU A 1158 4.14 8.40 -3.89
CA LEU A 1158 5.51 8.87 -3.67
C LEU A 1158 5.63 10.40 -3.84
N GLN A 1159 5.02 10.97 -4.89
CA GLN A 1159 5.08 12.42 -5.12
C GLN A 1159 4.30 13.22 -4.07
N GLN A 1160 3.19 12.70 -3.53
CA GLN A 1160 2.47 13.37 -2.42
C GLN A 1160 3.26 13.31 -1.09
N SER A 1161 3.95 12.20 -0.84
CA SER A 1161 4.65 11.92 0.43
C SER A 1161 6.04 12.54 0.57
N ASN A 1162 6.48 13.34 -0.41
CA ASN A 1162 7.73 14.09 -0.38
C ASN A 1162 7.47 15.58 -0.66
N LYS A 1163 8.43 16.45 -0.35
CA LYS A 1163 8.40 17.84 -0.83
C LYS A 1163 8.45 17.80 -2.36
N LEU A 1164 7.63 18.64 -3.02
CA LEU A 1164 7.68 18.81 -4.47
C LEU A 1164 8.96 19.58 -4.83
N ASP A 1165 10.05 18.84 -5.02
CA ASP A 1165 11.42 19.34 -5.10
C ASP A 1165 12.21 18.56 -6.14
N GLY A 1166 12.63 19.24 -7.21
CA GLY A 1166 13.45 18.66 -8.27
C GLY A 1166 12.77 17.51 -9.03
N LYS A 1167 13.60 16.60 -9.54
CA LYS A 1167 13.22 15.31 -10.14
C LYS A 1167 13.22 14.16 -9.12
N SER A 1168 13.06 14.45 -7.82
CA SER A 1168 13.32 13.53 -6.71
C SER A 1168 12.53 12.20 -6.72
N CYS A 1169 11.43 12.11 -7.48
CA CYS A 1169 10.70 10.85 -7.72
C CYS A 1169 11.31 10.03 -8.87
N LEU A 1170 11.72 10.69 -9.97
CA LEU A 1170 12.37 10.06 -11.13
C LEU A 1170 13.79 9.59 -10.78
N ASP A 1171 14.52 10.36 -9.96
CA ASP A 1171 15.87 9.99 -9.51
C ASP A 1171 15.86 8.78 -8.57
N ARG A 1172 14.75 8.49 -7.88
CA ARG A 1172 14.56 7.26 -7.07
C ARG A 1172 14.37 5.99 -7.90
N VAL A 1173 13.95 6.11 -9.17
CA VAL A 1173 13.82 4.98 -10.10
C VAL A 1173 14.95 4.91 -11.12
N ARG A 1174 15.87 5.89 -11.16
CA ARG A 1174 17.08 5.82 -11.98
C ARG A 1174 18.01 4.73 -11.44
N ILE A 1175 18.41 3.81 -12.31
CA ILE A 1175 19.42 2.78 -12.01
C ILE A 1175 20.79 3.47 -12.04
N GLN A 1176 21.52 3.39 -10.93
CA GLN A 1176 22.90 3.87 -10.87
C GLN A 1176 23.80 2.93 -11.70
N ALA A 1177 24.64 3.53 -12.55
CA ALA A 1177 25.69 2.79 -13.23
C ALA A 1177 26.76 2.35 -12.20
N VAL A 1178 27.28 1.13 -12.40
CA VAL A 1178 28.36 0.50 -11.61
C VAL A 1178 29.62 0.45 -12.46
#